data_AF-A0A8S3TVJ1-F1
#
_entry.id   AF-A0A8S3TVJ1-F1
#
_cell.length_a   1.000
_cell.length_b   1.000
_cell.length_c   1.000
_cell.angle_alpha   90.00
_cell.angle_beta   90.00
_cell.angle_gamma   90.00
#
_symmetry.space_group_name_H-M   'P 1'
#
loop_
_entity.id
_entity.type
_entity.pdbx_description
1 polymer ?
#
loop_
_entity_poly.entity_id
_entity_poly.type
_entity_poly.pdbx_seq_one_letter_code
_entity_poly.pdbx_strand_id
1 'polypeptide(L)'
;MFLNSCGEVINTVVRLIHQHPIYSIKEVIKGGSLGKGTAVKDHSDVDLLVVINNFRKIDDLREQLPKIISSFAEYLLAAVRGETIRIKIIKQTLYTLQFQVCCVEDGDWFDVDFLPIIDVINPLDVRRSLEIVYNKMEEESYNRNYYAKCVARQQVDFVKRVPPRAKDLIRLFKYWNYTEDDDLSSFCIELLVIHIWQKKGSPNNFDMAPMMYDVAYQISFFKEITIAFDDFYSSVNFITKLERSPPYVLDPANPFYNAAPEMGVNGDYSQVQERGRMLLDNLGHAMAEHFPGMHIGETLEKFLDRKVRPDTSFLNSCREVINTVVRLIHHHPDFSIKEVIKGGSLGKGTAVRGNSDVDLLVVVNNYRNVNDLRENMKGIISSFNRYLLAAVKNESIEIAIIDQTPFTLRFKLCCADRDCWFDVDLLPVINVIDPSNVCRSLQMVYDRMDKENYNKDYYSKCLAKHQVDFVKRVPSRAKDVIRLLKYWNYNENVGLSSFCIELMVIHIWQKKDSPDNFDLQPMIYDIVYLISFFKETTITFNDYYKPDHFTTKLPPPYILDPANPFNDAAPHKSVKSDYSRIQERGQKLLDNLRPGSKELVQEVELREPTITRLNSTLHDRDDLFSRRHRKDDSISIVPEATPGRSGLWTALGVGAAITGGLLAANGKELRNCESI
;
A
#
# COMPACT_ATOMS: atom_id res chain seq x y z
N MET A 1 25.51 -14.77 7.90
CA MET A 1 26.56 -15.14 8.87
C MET A 1 26.12 -16.37 9.69
N PHE A 2 25.01 -16.30 10.44
CA PHE A 2 24.44 -17.43 11.22
C PHE A 2 24.27 -18.75 10.43
N LEU A 3 23.56 -18.72 9.29
CA LEU A 3 23.32 -19.94 8.49
C LEU A 3 24.58 -20.58 7.92
N ASN A 4 25.65 -19.80 7.67
CA ASN A 4 26.88 -20.32 7.11
C ASN A 4 27.72 -21.05 8.17
N SER A 5 27.88 -20.45 9.37
CA SER A 5 28.57 -21.10 10.50
C SER A 5 27.85 -22.39 10.92
N CYS A 6 26.51 -22.36 11.03
CA CYS A 6 25.71 -23.56 11.31
C CYS A 6 25.89 -24.66 10.23
N GLY A 7 25.93 -24.27 8.95
CA GLY A 7 26.13 -25.21 7.84
C GLY A 7 27.45 -25.98 7.90
N GLU A 8 28.54 -25.32 8.28
CA GLU A 8 29.88 -25.92 8.43
C GLU A 8 29.96 -26.87 9.61
N VAL A 9 29.38 -26.50 10.76
CA VAL A 9 29.28 -27.35 11.94
C VAL A 9 28.53 -28.65 11.60
N ILE A 10 27.38 -28.55 10.93
CA ILE A 10 26.59 -29.71 10.52
C ILE A 10 27.31 -30.57 9.47
N ASN A 11 28.07 -29.97 8.54
CA ASN A 11 28.90 -30.73 7.59
C ASN A 11 29.91 -31.62 8.31
N THR A 12 30.51 -31.13 9.40
CA THR A 12 31.46 -31.89 10.21
C THR A 12 30.77 -33.08 10.87
N VAL A 13 29.60 -32.88 11.48
CA VAL A 13 28.80 -33.96 12.07
C VAL A 13 28.43 -35.02 11.01
N VAL A 14 27.97 -34.60 9.83
CA VAL A 14 27.65 -35.51 8.73
C VAL A 14 28.87 -36.34 8.31
N ARG A 15 30.05 -35.72 8.21
CA ARG A 15 31.30 -36.43 7.92
C ARG A 15 31.61 -37.48 8.98
N LEU A 16 31.46 -37.16 10.26
CA LEU A 16 31.67 -38.13 11.34
C LEU A 16 30.67 -39.29 11.23
N ILE A 17 29.40 -39.02 10.98
CA ILE A 17 28.37 -40.07 10.80
C ILE A 17 28.78 -41.06 9.68
N HIS A 18 29.31 -40.57 8.56
CA HIS A 18 29.80 -41.43 7.47
C HIS A 18 31.04 -42.28 7.85
N GLN A 19 31.80 -41.89 8.86
CA GLN A 19 33.00 -42.58 9.32
C GLN A 19 32.73 -43.60 10.44
N HIS A 20 31.46 -43.83 10.79
CA HIS A 20 31.10 -44.74 11.86
C HIS A 20 31.62 -46.19 11.57
N PRO A 21 32.30 -46.85 12.51
CA PRO A 21 33.04 -48.08 12.24
C PRO A 21 32.17 -49.32 12.00
N ILE A 22 30.95 -49.35 12.55
CA ILE A 22 30.06 -50.54 12.52
C ILE A 22 29.00 -50.47 11.41
N TYR A 23 28.47 -49.28 11.12
CA TYR A 23 27.32 -49.10 10.24
C TYR A 23 27.75 -48.37 8.97
N SER A 24 27.41 -48.95 7.82
CA SER A 24 27.67 -48.35 6.52
C SER A 24 26.57 -47.35 6.20
N ILE A 25 26.96 -46.08 6.03
CA ILE A 25 26.03 -45.00 5.73
C ILE A 25 26.04 -44.69 4.24
N LYS A 26 24.87 -44.82 3.59
CA LYS A 26 24.68 -44.50 2.17
C LYS A 26 24.75 -43.00 1.95
N GLU A 27 23.93 -42.26 2.69
CA GLU A 27 23.80 -40.81 2.62
C GLU A 27 23.21 -40.28 3.94
N VAL A 28 23.48 -39.01 4.22
CA VAL A 28 22.81 -38.26 5.28
C VAL A 28 22.06 -37.09 4.66
N ILE A 29 20.74 -37.08 4.82
CA ILE A 29 19.89 -36.03 4.27
C ILE A 29 19.61 -35.03 5.40
N LYS A 30 20.00 -33.77 5.16
CA LYS A 30 19.69 -32.66 6.06
C LYS A 30 18.22 -32.27 5.90
N GLY A 31 17.41 -32.57 6.91
CA GLY A 31 16.04 -32.14 7.12
C GLY A 31 15.95 -31.01 8.16
N GLY A 32 14.84 -30.94 8.89
CA GLY A 32 14.53 -29.81 9.77
C GLY A 32 14.37 -28.49 9.02
N SER A 33 14.14 -27.41 9.76
CA SER A 33 14.04 -26.07 9.18
C SER A 33 15.33 -25.62 8.50
N LEU A 34 16.51 -26.03 9.00
CA LEU A 34 17.79 -25.75 8.35
C LEU A 34 17.90 -26.43 6.98
N GLY A 35 17.64 -27.74 6.92
CA GLY A 35 17.76 -28.53 5.70
C GLY A 35 16.75 -28.12 4.63
N LYS A 36 15.54 -27.75 5.05
CA LYS A 36 14.49 -27.20 4.16
C LYS A 36 14.77 -25.75 3.72
N GLY A 37 15.64 -25.04 4.43
CA GLY A 37 15.97 -23.64 4.19
C GLY A 37 14.91 -22.67 4.72
N THR A 38 14.15 -23.07 5.73
CA THR A 38 13.07 -22.32 6.41
C THR A 38 13.42 -22.02 7.88
N ALA A 39 14.71 -22.10 8.24
CA ALA A 39 15.25 -21.80 9.55
C ALA A 39 14.95 -20.35 9.99
N VAL A 40 14.51 -20.21 11.24
CA VAL A 40 14.32 -18.93 11.94
C VAL A 40 15.37 -18.85 13.04
N LYS A 41 15.97 -17.67 13.22
CA LYS A 41 17.02 -17.47 14.24
C LYS A 41 16.50 -17.90 15.61
N ASP A 42 17.34 -18.58 16.39
CA ASP A 42 17.06 -19.04 17.76
C ASP A 42 15.94 -20.11 17.90
N HIS A 43 15.30 -20.52 16.79
CA HIS A 43 14.26 -21.56 16.73
C HIS A 43 14.51 -22.57 15.61
N SER A 44 15.78 -22.87 15.32
CA SER A 44 16.18 -23.75 14.23
C SER A 44 16.47 -25.16 14.74
N ASP A 45 15.78 -26.14 14.15
CA ASP A 45 16.00 -27.57 14.28
C ASP A 45 16.77 -28.14 13.07
N VAL A 46 17.60 -29.16 13.32
CA VAL A 46 18.30 -29.91 12.28
C VAL A 46 17.98 -31.39 12.39
N ASP A 47 17.22 -31.92 11.43
CA ASP A 47 17.06 -33.37 11.30
C ASP A 47 18.18 -33.94 10.43
N LEU A 48 18.83 -35.00 10.91
CA LEU A 48 19.74 -35.81 10.10
C LEU A 48 19.08 -37.16 9.83
N LEU A 49 18.50 -37.30 8.63
CA LEU A 49 17.99 -38.57 8.14
C LEU A 49 19.17 -39.40 7.64
N VAL A 50 19.56 -40.42 8.42
CA VAL A 50 20.76 -41.22 8.19
C VAL A 50 20.38 -42.54 7.53
N VAL A 51 20.71 -42.69 6.24
CA VAL A 51 20.37 -43.89 5.46
C VAL A 51 21.41 -44.98 5.71
N ILE A 52 21.02 -46.03 6.41
CA ILE A 52 21.89 -47.14 6.81
C ILE A 52 21.76 -48.31 5.82
N ASN A 53 22.87 -48.71 5.19
CA ASN A 53 22.91 -49.80 4.19
C ASN A 53 22.77 -51.21 4.78
N ASN A 54 22.97 -51.36 6.09
CA ASN A 54 23.02 -52.66 6.76
C ASN A 54 21.66 -53.40 6.79
N PHE A 55 20.56 -52.71 6.49
CA PHE A 55 19.21 -53.25 6.63
C PHE A 55 18.42 -53.09 5.34
N ARG A 56 17.63 -54.12 4.99
CA ARG A 56 16.73 -54.10 3.83
C ARG A 56 15.25 -54.11 4.22
N LYS A 57 14.92 -54.54 5.43
CA LYS A 57 13.56 -54.52 5.98
C LYS A 57 13.47 -53.54 7.12
N ILE A 58 12.31 -52.92 7.27
CA ILE A 58 12.07 -51.94 8.33
C ILE A 58 12.08 -52.59 9.72
N ASP A 59 11.66 -53.87 9.81
CA ASP A 59 11.69 -54.64 11.06
C ASP A 59 13.11 -54.81 11.58
N ASP A 60 14.06 -55.14 10.70
CA ASP A 60 15.46 -55.29 11.07
C ASP A 60 16.02 -53.96 11.65
N LEU A 61 15.67 -52.82 11.02
CA LEU A 61 16.03 -51.50 11.53
C LEU A 61 15.42 -51.25 12.91
N ARG A 62 14.13 -51.52 13.07
CA ARG A 62 13.38 -51.30 14.32
C ARG A 62 13.95 -52.13 15.47
N GLU A 63 14.23 -53.42 15.25
CA GLU A 63 14.77 -54.32 16.27
C GLU A 63 16.19 -53.93 16.69
N GLN A 64 17.02 -53.43 15.76
CA GLN A 64 18.39 -53.01 16.06
C GLN A 64 18.49 -51.54 16.49
N LEU A 65 17.41 -50.77 16.45
CA LEU A 65 17.44 -49.32 16.70
C LEU A 65 18.10 -48.94 18.04
N PRO A 66 17.84 -49.63 19.17
CA PRO A 66 18.53 -49.32 20.43
C PRO A 66 20.05 -49.42 20.33
N LYS A 67 20.56 -50.43 19.60
CA LYS A 67 22.00 -50.62 19.41
C LYS A 67 22.59 -49.60 18.45
N ILE A 68 21.85 -49.22 17.40
CA ILE A 68 22.25 -48.16 16.48
C ILE A 68 22.40 -46.85 17.25
N ILE A 69 21.36 -46.46 18.00
CA ILE A 69 21.33 -45.23 18.78
C ILE A 69 22.49 -45.17 19.79
N SER A 70 22.69 -46.21 20.60
CA SER A 70 23.78 -46.23 21.57
C SER A 70 25.16 -46.20 20.91
N SER A 71 25.36 -46.96 19.83
CA SER A 71 26.62 -46.97 19.10
C SER A 71 26.97 -45.60 18.52
N PHE A 72 26.01 -44.90 17.90
CA PHE A 72 26.23 -43.57 17.34
C PHE A 72 26.47 -42.52 18.44
N ALA A 73 25.74 -42.59 19.55
CA ALA A 73 25.95 -41.67 20.68
C ALA A 73 27.38 -41.78 21.25
N GLU A 74 27.84 -43.00 21.53
CA GLU A 74 29.19 -43.26 22.02
C GLU A 74 30.26 -42.85 21.00
N TYR A 75 30.05 -43.22 19.72
CA TYR A 75 30.98 -42.89 18.65
C TYR A 75 31.11 -41.37 18.45
N LEU A 76 30.00 -40.63 18.37
CA LEU A 76 30.04 -39.18 18.15
C LEU A 76 30.75 -38.45 19.29
N LEU A 77 30.51 -38.85 20.55
CA LEU A 77 31.21 -38.28 21.71
C LEU A 77 32.71 -38.60 21.75
N ALA A 78 33.13 -39.74 21.18
CA ALA A 78 34.53 -40.11 21.07
C ALA A 78 35.21 -39.38 19.90
N ALA A 79 34.58 -39.38 18.72
CA ALA A 79 35.12 -38.85 17.48
C ALA A 79 35.26 -37.31 17.50
N VAL A 80 34.40 -36.61 18.25
CA VAL A 80 34.41 -35.14 18.31
C VAL A 80 35.64 -34.56 19.04
N ARG A 81 36.39 -35.35 19.82
CA ARG A 81 37.49 -34.86 20.68
C ARG A 81 38.66 -34.21 19.93
N GLY A 82 38.76 -34.39 18.62
CA GLY A 82 39.78 -33.78 17.75
C GLY A 82 39.21 -32.80 16.72
N GLU A 83 37.95 -32.40 16.84
CA GLU A 83 37.26 -31.55 15.88
C GLU A 83 37.13 -30.11 16.37
N THR A 84 36.81 -29.19 15.47
CA THR A 84 36.51 -27.77 15.77
C THR A 84 35.10 -27.56 16.32
N ILE A 85 34.38 -28.65 16.63
CA ILE A 85 33.00 -28.64 17.13
C ILE A 85 32.92 -29.34 18.48
N ARG A 86 31.84 -29.10 19.23
CA ARG A 86 31.50 -29.83 20.46
C ARG A 86 30.13 -30.47 20.29
N ILE A 87 29.96 -31.68 20.84
CA ILE A 87 28.68 -32.39 20.85
C ILE A 87 28.27 -32.66 22.29
N LYS A 88 27.00 -32.43 22.61
CA LYS A 88 26.38 -32.74 23.90
C LYS A 88 25.11 -33.54 23.67
N ILE A 89 25.04 -34.77 24.19
CA ILE A 89 23.79 -35.55 24.12
C ILE A 89 22.74 -34.92 25.04
N ILE A 90 21.57 -34.62 24.49
CA ILE A 90 20.43 -34.03 25.22
C ILE A 90 19.45 -35.12 25.59
N LYS A 91 19.18 -36.05 24.67
CA LYS A 91 18.24 -37.14 24.90
C LYS A 91 18.70 -38.39 24.18
N GLN A 92 18.80 -39.49 24.91
CA GLN A 92 19.06 -40.81 24.36
C GLN A 92 18.02 -41.79 24.93
N THR A 93 17.17 -42.31 24.05
CA THR A 93 16.21 -43.38 24.38
C THR A 93 16.51 -44.60 23.51
N LEU A 94 15.69 -45.65 23.66
CA LEU A 94 15.73 -46.80 22.75
C LEU A 94 15.47 -46.45 21.27
N TYR A 95 14.87 -45.28 20.99
CA TYR A 95 14.35 -44.94 19.65
C TYR A 95 14.77 -43.55 19.15
N THR A 96 15.42 -42.75 19.99
CA THR A 96 15.72 -41.35 19.68
C THR A 96 17.10 -40.99 20.20
N LEU A 97 17.87 -40.30 19.36
CA LEU A 97 19.11 -39.64 19.73
C LEU A 97 18.99 -38.18 19.34
N GLN A 98 18.96 -37.30 20.35
CA GLN A 98 18.98 -35.85 20.19
C GLN A 98 20.23 -35.33 20.86
N PHE A 99 20.94 -34.45 20.18
CA PHE A 99 22.15 -33.85 20.70
C PHE A 99 22.27 -32.41 20.23
N GLN A 100 23.01 -31.62 21.00
CA GLN A 100 23.40 -30.28 20.62
C GLN A 100 24.80 -30.30 20.03
N VAL A 101 25.03 -29.46 19.02
CA VAL A 101 26.35 -29.23 18.45
C VAL A 101 26.66 -27.73 18.41
N CYS A 102 27.90 -27.33 18.69
CA CYS A 102 28.35 -25.95 18.50
C CYS A 102 29.76 -25.89 17.91
N CYS A 103 30.13 -24.75 17.31
CA CYS A 103 31.52 -24.45 17.00
C CYS A 103 32.28 -24.11 18.30
N VAL A 104 33.53 -24.56 18.43
CA VAL A 104 34.37 -24.29 19.60
C VAL A 104 34.61 -22.79 19.80
N GLU A 105 34.66 -22.02 18.70
CA GLU A 105 34.96 -20.58 18.70
C GLU A 105 33.72 -19.70 18.91
N ASP A 106 32.57 -20.06 18.31
CA ASP A 106 31.36 -19.23 18.30
C ASP A 106 30.39 -19.51 19.48
N GLY A 107 30.41 -20.71 20.05
CA GLY A 107 29.65 -21.06 21.26
C GLY A 107 28.13 -21.27 21.09
N ASP A 108 27.52 -20.91 19.97
CA ASP A 108 26.10 -21.12 19.69
C ASP A 108 25.76 -22.61 19.48
N TRP A 109 24.87 -23.17 20.31
CA TRP A 109 24.43 -24.56 20.24
C TRP A 109 23.22 -24.74 19.32
N PHE A 110 23.23 -25.82 18.54
CA PHE A 110 22.16 -26.21 17.62
C PHE A 110 21.61 -27.57 18.01
N ASP A 111 20.29 -27.72 18.08
CA ASP A 111 19.64 -29.01 18.31
C ASP A 111 19.65 -29.85 17.03
N VAL A 112 20.08 -31.10 17.17
CA VAL A 112 20.20 -32.08 16.08
C VAL A 112 19.46 -33.36 16.46
N ASP A 113 18.52 -33.74 15.61
CA ASP A 113 17.78 -34.99 15.69
C ASP A 113 18.42 -36.03 14.75
N PHE A 114 18.94 -37.11 15.33
CA PHE A 114 19.48 -38.23 14.56
C PHE A 114 18.38 -39.25 14.28
N LEU A 115 18.08 -39.43 13.00
CA LEU A 115 16.97 -40.24 12.51
C LEU A 115 17.47 -41.36 11.58
N PRO A 116 17.74 -42.56 12.11
CA PRO A 116 18.07 -43.73 11.29
C PRO A 116 16.92 -44.11 10.38
N ILE A 117 17.23 -44.30 9.09
CA ILE A 117 16.29 -44.76 8.07
C ILE A 117 16.96 -45.81 7.17
N ILE A 118 16.14 -46.51 6.39
CA ILE A 118 16.59 -47.41 5.33
C ILE A 118 16.18 -46.89 3.96
N ASP A 119 16.91 -47.31 2.94
CA ASP A 119 16.63 -46.93 1.57
C ASP A 119 15.48 -47.78 0.98
N VAL A 120 14.28 -47.22 0.98
CA VAL A 120 13.06 -47.88 0.47
C VAL A 120 12.54 -47.27 -0.83
N ILE A 121 13.17 -46.21 -1.32
CA ILE A 121 12.74 -45.46 -2.51
C ILE A 121 13.76 -45.63 -3.63
N ASN A 122 13.36 -46.31 -4.71
CA ASN A 122 14.19 -46.39 -5.90
C ASN A 122 14.12 -45.07 -6.67
N PRO A 123 15.25 -44.35 -6.88
CA PRO A 123 15.25 -43.08 -7.60
C PRO A 123 14.83 -43.21 -9.08
N LEU A 124 14.90 -44.41 -9.68
CA LEU A 124 14.46 -44.67 -11.06
C LEU A 124 12.95 -44.86 -11.18
N ASP A 125 12.27 -45.18 -10.08
CA ASP A 125 10.81 -45.38 -10.04
C ASP A 125 10.25 -44.96 -8.67
N VAL A 126 10.31 -43.65 -8.42
CA VAL A 126 9.91 -43.05 -7.14
C VAL A 126 8.44 -43.31 -6.86
N ARG A 127 7.57 -43.16 -7.86
CA ARG A 127 6.11 -43.31 -7.70
C ARG A 127 5.74 -44.72 -7.26
N ARG A 128 6.22 -45.75 -7.96
CA ARG A 128 5.93 -47.14 -7.59
C ARG A 128 6.52 -47.49 -6.22
N SER A 129 7.71 -46.99 -5.90
CA SER A 129 8.33 -47.21 -4.59
C SER A 129 7.48 -46.62 -3.46
N LEU A 130 6.97 -45.39 -3.65
CA LEU A 130 6.09 -44.73 -2.68
C LEU A 130 4.76 -45.47 -2.54
N GLU A 131 4.14 -45.92 -3.63
CA GLU A 131 2.92 -46.75 -3.59
C GLU A 131 3.12 -48.02 -2.75
N ILE A 132 4.25 -48.71 -2.92
CA ILE A 132 4.61 -49.88 -2.10
C ILE A 132 4.75 -49.49 -0.62
N VAL A 133 5.45 -48.39 -0.33
CA VAL A 133 5.63 -47.92 1.05
C VAL A 133 4.29 -47.55 1.69
N TYR A 134 3.40 -46.87 0.98
CA TYR A 134 2.09 -46.49 1.51
C TYR A 134 1.19 -47.71 1.78
N ASN A 135 1.23 -48.72 0.91
CA ASN A 135 0.53 -49.99 1.16
C ASN A 135 1.08 -50.68 2.42
N LYS A 136 2.40 -50.67 2.61
CA LYS A 136 3.00 -51.19 3.85
C LYS A 136 2.65 -50.38 5.09
N MET A 137 2.58 -49.06 4.99
CA MET A 137 2.14 -48.19 6.10
C MET A 137 0.70 -48.46 6.54
N GLU A 138 -0.12 -48.95 5.62
CA GLU A 138 -1.48 -49.39 5.87
C GLU A 138 -1.52 -50.79 6.50
N GLU A 139 -0.87 -51.78 5.87
CA GLU A 139 -0.84 -53.18 6.30
C GLU A 139 -0.11 -53.37 7.64
N GLU A 140 0.99 -52.63 7.83
CA GLU A 140 1.89 -52.72 8.99
C GLU A 140 1.79 -51.46 9.86
N SER A 141 0.63 -51.20 10.47
CA SER A 141 0.41 -49.99 11.27
C SER A 141 1.44 -49.76 12.38
N TYR A 142 1.99 -50.84 12.95
CA TYR A 142 3.07 -50.81 13.96
C TYR A 142 4.43 -50.33 13.42
N ASN A 143 4.65 -50.40 12.10
CA ASN A 143 5.85 -49.92 11.42
C ASN A 143 5.65 -48.56 10.75
N ARG A 144 4.43 -48.02 10.74
CA ARG A 144 4.06 -46.78 10.03
C ARG A 144 5.00 -45.62 10.30
N ASN A 145 5.37 -45.37 11.56
CA ASN A 145 6.26 -44.27 11.93
C ASN A 145 7.69 -44.42 11.40
N TYR A 146 8.15 -45.66 11.16
CA TYR A 146 9.47 -45.91 10.58
C TYR A 146 9.47 -45.69 9.07
N TYR A 147 8.42 -46.14 8.38
CA TYR A 147 8.23 -45.83 6.96
C TYR A 147 8.02 -44.32 6.73
N ALA A 148 7.31 -43.63 7.62
CA ALA A 148 7.14 -42.17 7.56
C ALA A 148 8.49 -41.43 7.53
N LYS A 149 9.46 -41.85 8.35
CA LYS A 149 10.82 -41.28 8.32
C LYS A 149 11.53 -41.56 7.00
N CYS A 150 11.29 -42.71 6.38
CA CYS A 150 11.93 -43.07 5.12
C CYS A 150 11.43 -42.24 3.92
N VAL A 151 10.20 -41.72 3.98
CA VAL A 151 9.64 -40.81 2.96
C VAL A 151 9.86 -39.32 3.27
N ALA A 152 10.46 -38.99 4.43
CA ALA A 152 10.76 -37.62 4.82
C ALA A 152 11.75 -36.92 3.85
N ARG A 153 12.51 -37.67 3.04
CA ARG A 153 13.30 -37.12 1.93
C ARG A 153 12.41 -36.33 0.96
N GLN A 154 11.30 -36.93 0.53
CA GLN A 154 10.38 -36.32 -0.43
C GLN A 154 9.73 -35.06 0.16
N GLN A 155 9.45 -35.05 1.46
CA GLN A 155 9.00 -33.87 2.21
C GLN A 155 10.04 -32.74 2.17
N VAL A 156 11.31 -33.06 2.44
CA VAL A 156 12.41 -32.09 2.38
C VAL A 156 12.57 -31.51 0.96
N ASP A 157 12.54 -32.37 -0.06
CA ASP A 157 12.69 -31.96 -1.46
C ASP A 157 11.50 -31.08 -1.93
N PHE A 158 10.29 -31.39 -1.45
CA PHE A 158 9.08 -30.58 -1.69
C PHE A 158 9.22 -29.14 -1.19
N VAL A 159 9.84 -28.92 -0.03
CA VAL A 159 10.05 -27.57 0.51
C VAL A 159 11.28 -26.90 -0.12
N LYS A 160 12.33 -27.67 -0.44
CA LYS A 160 13.57 -27.12 -1.03
C LYS A 160 13.35 -26.41 -2.36
N ARG A 161 12.45 -26.91 -3.21
CA ARG A 161 12.11 -26.29 -4.52
C ARG A 161 11.42 -24.93 -4.42
N VAL A 162 10.94 -24.53 -3.25
CA VAL A 162 10.27 -23.24 -3.02
C VAL A 162 11.29 -22.10 -3.15
N PRO A 163 10.97 -21.00 -3.88
CA PRO A 163 11.91 -19.91 -4.12
C PRO A 163 12.24 -19.13 -2.84
N PRO A 164 13.38 -18.40 -2.78
CA PRO A 164 13.81 -17.66 -1.60
C PRO A 164 12.74 -16.71 -1.03
N ARG A 165 12.01 -15.99 -1.90
CA ARG A 165 10.97 -15.04 -1.47
C ARG A 165 9.81 -15.73 -0.74
N ALA A 166 9.39 -16.91 -1.18
CA ALA A 166 8.39 -17.70 -0.49
C ALA A 166 8.94 -18.30 0.82
N LYS A 167 10.22 -18.67 0.87
CA LYS A 167 10.87 -19.06 2.13
C LYS A 167 10.95 -17.91 3.13
N ASP A 168 11.14 -16.68 2.69
CA ASP A 168 11.07 -15.50 3.56
C ASP A 168 9.67 -15.36 4.18
N LEU A 169 8.61 -15.55 3.39
CA LEU A 169 7.22 -15.54 3.88
C LEU A 169 6.97 -16.66 4.90
N ILE A 170 7.46 -17.88 4.62
CA ILE A 170 7.40 -18.99 5.57
C ILE A 170 8.07 -18.61 6.90
N ARG A 171 9.28 -18.03 6.85
CA ARG A 171 10.01 -17.61 8.06
C ARG A 171 9.25 -16.55 8.85
N LEU A 172 8.60 -15.60 8.17
CA LEU A 172 7.77 -14.59 8.84
C LEU A 172 6.62 -15.23 9.61
N PHE A 173 5.87 -16.15 8.99
CA PHE A 173 4.76 -16.81 9.67
C PHE A 173 5.22 -17.80 10.75
N LYS A 174 6.37 -18.46 10.57
CA LYS A 174 6.96 -19.27 11.64
C LYS A 174 7.36 -18.42 12.83
N TYR A 175 8.02 -17.28 12.58
CA TYR A 175 8.40 -16.34 13.63
C TYR A 175 7.18 -15.81 14.38
N TRP A 176 6.15 -15.37 13.65
CA TRP A 176 4.87 -14.96 14.23
C TRP A 176 4.26 -16.08 15.10
N ASN A 177 4.25 -17.32 14.61
CA ASN A 177 3.73 -18.45 15.37
C ASN A 177 4.52 -18.72 16.67
N TYR A 178 5.85 -18.52 16.67
CA TYR A 178 6.67 -18.66 17.88
C TYR A 178 6.43 -17.51 18.87
N THR A 179 6.25 -16.27 18.39
CA THR A 179 6.04 -15.11 19.27
C THR A 179 4.68 -15.14 19.95
N GLU A 180 3.68 -15.71 19.29
CA GLU A 180 2.33 -15.83 19.83
C GLU A 180 2.15 -17.06 20.72
N ASP A 181 3.12 -17.97 20.81
CA ASP A 181 2.98 -19.28 21.49
C ASP A 181 1.73 -20.02 20.99
N ASP A 182 1.70 -20.26 19.68
CA ASP A 182 0.55 -20.87 18.99
C ASP A 182 0.75 -22.35 18.68
N ASP A 183 -0.35 -23.11 18.68
CA ASP A 183 -0.35 -24.58 18.60
C ASP A 183 -0.06 -25.13 17.19
N LEU A 184 0.08 -24.26 16.18
CA LEU A 184 0.37 -24.72 14.83
C LEU A 184 1.82 -25.21 14.73
N SER A 185 1.98 -26.43 14.23
CA SER A 185 3.31 -26.95 13.95
C SER A 185 4.02 -26.10 12.89
N SER A 186 5.34 -25.94 13.01
CA SER A 186 6.14 -25.25 11.99
C SER A 186 5.95 -25.82 10.58
N PHE A 187 5.69 -27.13 10.50
CA PHE A 187 5.44 -27.79 9.23
C PHE A 187 4.03 -27.50 8.69
N CYS A 188 3.01 -27.35 9.55
CA CYS A 188 1.69 -26.85 9.15
C CYS A 188 1.78 -25.47 8.50
N ILE A 189 2.53 -24.55 9.11
CA ILE A 189 2.77 -23.20 8.56
C ILE A 189 3.50 -23.27 7.21
N GLU A 190 4.55 -24.10 7.11
CA GLU A 190 5.27 -24.32 5.85
C GLU A 190 4.33 -24.73 4.72
N LEU A 191 3.49 -25.76 4.96
CA LEU A 191 2.56 -26.28 3.95
C LEU A 191 1.44 -25.30 3.62
N LEU A 192 0.89 -24.60 4.62
CA LEU A 192 -0.13 -23.57 4.43
C LEU A 192 0.37 -22.47 3.50
N VAL A 193 1.56 -21.92 3.77
CA VAL A 193 2.16 -20.86 2.96
C VAL A 193 2.49 -21.36 1.54
N ILE A 194 3.03 -22.57 1.41
CA ILE A 194 3.35 -23.16 0.10
C ILE A 194 2.08 -23.35 -0.73
N HIS A 195 1.00 -23.85 -0.14
CA HIS A 195 -0.28 -24.04 -0.82
C HIS A 195 -0.85 -22.72 -1.35
N ILE A 196 -0.83 -21.68 -0.52
CA ILE A 196 -1.30 -20.34 -0.91
C ILE A 196 -0.43 -19.78 -2.04
N TRP A 197 0.89 -19.93 -1.94
CA TRP A 197 1.82 -19.54 -2.99
C TRP A 197 1.61 -20.30 -4.31
N GLN A 198 1.34 -21.61 -4.25
CA GLN A 198 0.98 -22.42 -5.43
C GLN A 198 -0.34 -21.98 -6.05
N LYS A 199 -1.37 -21.69 -5.23
CA LYS A 199 -2.65 -21.13 -5.70
C LYS A 199 -2.50 -19.79 -6.43
N LYS A 200 -1.44 -19.03 -6.16
CA LYS A 200 -1.10 -17.77 -6.85
C LYS A 200 -0.21 -17.96 -8.07
N GLY A 201 -0.03 -19.19 -8.54
CA GLY A 201 0.74 -19.52 -9.75
C GLY A 201 2.23 -19.70 -9.50
N SER A 202 2.66 -19.96 -8.26
CA SER A 202 4.06 -20.23 -7.90
C SER A 202 5.08 -19.17 -8.38
N PRO A 203 4.83 -17.86 -8.19
CA PRO A 203 5.73 -16.83 -8.68
C PRO A 203 7.08 -16.86 -7.96
N ASN A 204 8.18 -16.63 -8.70
CA ASN A 204 9.53 -16.51 -8.13
C ASN A 204 9.70 -15.27 -7.25
N ASN A 205 8.98 -14.19 -7.56
CA ASN A 205 8.99 -12.94 -6.82
C ASN A 205 7.57 -12.37 -6.71
N PHE A 206 7.25 -11.76 -5.58
CA PHE A 206 5.92 -11.21 -5.28
C PHE A 206 5.99 -10.19 -4.15
N ASP A 207 4.93 -9.39 -4.04
CA ASP A 207 4.70 -8.48 -2.91
C ASP A 207 4.30 -9.28 -1.66
N MET A 208 4.99 -9.01 -0.54
CA MET A 208 4.78 -9.72 0.71
C MET A 208 3.41 -9.42 1.33
N ALA A 209 2.97 -8.16 1.29
CA ALA A 209 1.79 -7.76 2.04
C ALA A 209 0.50 -8.50 1.60
N PRO A 210 0.18 -8.61 0.29
CA PRO A 210 -0.98 -9.38 -0.16
C PRO A 210 -0.88 -10.87 0.20
N MET A 211 0.33 -11.44 0.14
CA MET A 211 0.54 -12.85 0.46
C MET A 211 0.42 -13.10 1.97
N MET A 212 0.90 -12.18 2.80
CA MET A 212 0.68 -12.21 4.24
C MET A 212 -0.80 -12.12 4.58
N TYR A 213 -1.54 -11.25 3.89
CA TYR A 213 -2.99 -11.15 4.04
C TYR A 213 -3.69 -12.49 3.72
N ASP A 214 -3.37 -13.10 2.57
CA ASP A 214 -3.98 -14.37 2.17
C ASP A 214 -3.69 -15.51 3.17
N VAL A 215 -2.47 -15.55 3.73
CA VAL A 215 -2.10 -16.53 4.78
C VAL A 215 -2.86 -16.27 6.07
N ALA A 216 -2.88 -15.03 6.58
CA ALA A 216 -3.63 -14.68 7.77
C ALA A 216 -5.14 -14.94 7.61
N TYR A 217 -5.68 -14.66 6.42
CA TYR A 217 -7.07 -14.96 6.09
C TYR A 217 -7.37 -16.45 6.21
N GLN A 218 -6.52 -17.32 5.65
CA GLN A 218 -6.72 -18.76 5.79
C GLN A 218 -6.64 -19.21 7.26
N ILE A 219 -5.70 -18.67 8.05
CA ILE A 219 -5.60 -18.96 9.49
C ILE A 219 -6.87 -18.52 10.24
N SER A 220 -7.48 -17.39 9.88
CA SER A 220 -8.72 -16.92 10.52
C SER A 220 -9.93 -17.86 10.34
N PHE A 221 -9.88 -18.73 9.33
CA PHE A 221 -10.85 -19.78 9.04
C PHE A 221 -10.26 -21.18 9.23
N PHE A 222 -9.31 -21.35 10.17
CA PHE A 222 -8.52 -22.58 10.30
C PHE A 222 -9.36 -23.86 10.31
N LYS A 223 -10.49 -23.90 11.02
CA LYS A 223 -11.39 -25.08 11.10
C LYS A 223 -11.92 -25.58 9.75
N GLU A 224 -11.91 -24.72 8.72
CA GLU A 224 -12.42 -25.01 7.38
C GLU A 224 -11.29 -25.36 6.38
N ILE A 225 -10.04 -25.30 6.83
CA ILE A 225 -8.87 -25.54 5.97
C ILE A 225 -8.87 -26.98 5.44
N THR A 226 -8.74 -27.08 4.13
CA THR A 226 -8.60 -28.34 3.39
C THR A 226 -7.42 -28.21 2.44
N ILE A 227 -6.25 -28.65 2.89
CA ILE A 227 -5.00 -28.56 2.14
C ILE A 227 -4.46 -29.96 1.92
N ALA A 228 -4.27 -30.29 0.65
CA ALA A 228 -3.64 -31.52 0.24
C ALA A 228 -2.85 -31.27 -1.05
N PHE A 229 -1.89 -32.15 -1.30
CA PHE A 229 -0.99 -32.07 -2.44
C PHE A 229 -1.04 -33.42 -3.18
N ASP A 230 -0.92 -33.37 -4.50
CA ASP A 230 -0.95 -34.54 -5.37
C ASP A 230 0.43 -34.91 -5.94
N ASP A 231 1.50 -34.40 -5.31
CA ASP A 231 2.88 -34.56 -5.78
C ASP A 231 3.36 -36.02 -5.74
N PHE A 232 3.05 -36.73 -4.66
CA PHE A 232 3.60 -38.07 -4.40
C PHE A 232 2.53 -39.16 -4.24
N TYR A 233 1.27 -38.78 -4.04
CA TYR A 233 0.12 -39.68 -3.97
C TYR A 233 -1.16 -38.97 -4.44
N SER A 234 -2.23 -39.73 -4.71
CA SER A 234 -3.56 -39.14 -4.97
C SER A 234 -4.21 -38.74 -3.65
N SER A 235 -4.29 -37.45 -3.38
CA SER A 235 -4.86 -36.92 -2.14
C SER A 235 -6.31 -37.35 -1.94
N VAL A 236 -7.12 -37.31 -3.00
CA VAL A 236 -8.53 -37.71 -2.99
C VAL A 236 -8.69 -39.14 -2.46
N ASN A 237 -7.83 -40.07 -2.91
CA ASN A 237 -7.91 -41.46 -2.47
C ASN A 237 -7.71 -41.58 -0.95
N PHE A 238 -6.72 -40.88 -0.40
CA PHE A 238 -6.41 -40.95 1.03
C PHE A 238 -7.37 -40.12 1.90
N ILE A 239 -7.91 -39.01 1.38
CA ILE A 239 -8.96 -38.24 2.05
C ILE A 239 -10.21 -39.11 2.25
N THR A 240 -10.68 -39.76 1.18
CA THR A 240 -11.85 -40.65 1.25
C THR A 240 -11.56 -41.88 2.11
N LYS A 241 -10.42 -42.52 1.90
CA LYS A 241 -10.03 -43.76 2.59
C LYS A 241 -9.81 -43.59 4.10
N LEU A 242 -9.25 -42.45 4.51
CA LEU A 242 -9.00 -42.14 5.92
C LEU A 242 -10.12 -41.30 6.54
N GLU A 243 -11.25 -41.13 5.82
CA GLU A 243 -12.42 -40.38 6.27
C GLU A 243 -12.07 -39.00 6.84
N ARG A 244 -11.15 -38.28 6.17
CA ARG A 244 -10.63 -37.00 6.68
C ARG A 244 -11.72 -35.94 6.68
N SER A 245 -11.98 -35.37 7.85
CA SER A 245 -12.77 -34.16 8.01
C SER A 245 -11.87 -32.93 8.18
N PRO A 246 -12.33 -31.73 7.78
CA PRO A 246 -11.62 -30.50 8.09
C PRO A 246 -11.48 -30.27 9.61
N PRO A 247 -10.40 -29.60 10.06
CA PRO A 247 -9.32 -29.11 9.23
C PRO A 247 -8.26 -30.18 8.94
N TYR A 248 -7.72 -30.16 7.73
CA TYR A 248 -6.54 -30.94 7.39
C TYR A 248 -5.55 -30.16 6.54
N VAL A 249 -4.27 -30.38 6.84
CA VAL A 249 -3.11 -29.93 6.07
C VAL A 249 -2.23 -31.16 5.88
N LEU A 250 -2.44 -31.88 4.78
CA LEU A 250 -1.80 -33.18 4.55
C LEU A 250 -0.34 -33.01 4.12
N ASP A 251 0.53 -33.86 4.67
CA ASP A 251 1.93 -33.90 4.25
C ASP A 251 2.04 -34.39 2.80
N PRO A 252 2.70 -33.62 1.91
CA PRO A 252 2.83 -33.97 0.50
C PRO A 252 3.47 -35.34 0.28
N ALA A 253 4.33 -35.83 1.19
CA ALA A 253 5.05 -37.10 1.06
C ALA A 253 4.53 -38.22 1.97
N ASN A 254 3.67 -37.92 2.95
CA ASN A 254 3.12 -38.89 3.88
C ASN A 254 1.58 -38.76 3.99
N PRO A 255 0.80 -39.57 3.26
CA PRO A 255 -0.66 -39.45 3.23
C PRO A 255 -1.35 -39.74 4.57
N PHE A 256 -0.64 -40.37 5.51
CA PHE A 256 -1.17 -40.68 6.84
C PHE A 256 -0.95 -39.56 7.84
N TYR A 257 -0.15 -38.54 7.52
CA TYR A 257 0.17 -37.45 8.43
C TYR A 257 -0.62 -36.18 8.09
N ASN A 258 -1.38 -35.70 9.08
CA ASN A 258 -2.02 -34.40 9.06
C ASN A 258 -1.15 -33.44 9.89
N ALA A 259 -0.63 -32.39 9.25
CA ALA A 259 0.18 -31.39 9.94
C ALA A 259 -0.67 -30.41 10.77
N ALA A 260 -1.97 -30.30 10.48
CA ALA A 260 -2.90 -29.55 11.32
C ALA A 260 -3.04 -30.23 12.69
N PRO A 261 -3.08 -29.47 13.80
CA PRO A 261 -3.15 -30.04 15.14
C PRO A 261 -4.42 -30.89 15.32
N GLU A 262 -4.26 -32.14 15.75
CA GLU A 262 -5.37 -33.05 16.02
C GLU A 262 -6.00 -32.73 17.39
N MET A 263 -6.96 -31.80 17.41
CA MET A 263 -7.67 -31.40 18.64
C MET A 263 -8.95 -32.24 18.90
N GLY A 264 -9.14 -33.34 18.17
CA GLY A 264 -10.35 -34.19 18.23
C GLY A 264 -11.58 -33.58 17.54
N VAL A 265 -12.70 -34.31 17.57
CA VAL A 265 -13.95 -33.98 16.84
C VAL A 265 -14.63 -32.69 17.36
N ASN A 266 -14.26 -32.23 18.56
CA ASN A 266 -14.71 -30.97 19.17
C ASN A 266 -13.55 -29.97 19.39
N GLY A 267 -12.46 -30.11 18.64
CA GLY A 267 -11.26 -29.30 18.81
C GLY A 267 -11.54 -27.81 18.69
N ASP A 268 -11.21 -27.07 19.74
CA ASP A 268 -11.40 -25.62 19.77
C ASP A 268 -10.26 -24.92 19.02
N TYR A 269 -10.48 -24.63 17.74
CA TYR A 269 -9.56 -23.81 16.93
C TYR A 269 -9.77 -22.30 17.15
N SER A 270 -10.61 -21.89 18.11
CA SER A 270 -10.96 -20.47 18.29
C SER A 270 -9.75 -19.62 18.58
N GLN A 271 -8.75 -20.13 19.31
CA GLN A 271 -7.53 -19.37 19.61
C GLN A 271 -6.69 -19.10 18.35
N VAL A 272 -6.38 -20.14 17.56
CA VAL A 272 -5.68 -20.01 16.27
C VAL A 272 -6.46 -19.11 15.32
N GLN A 273 -7.77 -19.30 15.23
CA GLN A 273 -8.64 -18.48 14.38
C GLN A 273 -8.72 -17.03 14.85
N GLU A 274 -8.76 -16.79 16.16
CA GLU A 274 -8.78 -15.44 16.73
C GLU A 274 -7.45 -14.74 16.48
N ARG A 275 -6.32 -15.41 16.67
CA ARG A 275 -5.00 -14.88 16.32
C ARG A 275 -4.86 -14.62 14.83
N GLY A 276 -5.38 -15.52 14.00
CA GLY A 276 -5.50 -15.33 12.56
C GLY A 276 -6.33 -14.11 12.22
N ARG A 277 -7.47 -13.89 12.90
CA ARG A 277 -8.29 -12.68 12.78
C ARG A 277 -7.55 -11.43 13.26
N MET A 278 -6.89 -11.46 14.41
CA MET A 278 -6.10 -10.33 14.91
C MET A 278 -4.96 -9.97 13.96
N LEU A 279 -4.25 -10.97 13.44
CA LEU A 279 -3.22 -10.75 12.41
C LEU A 279 -3.86 -10.22 11.13
N LEU A 280 -4.99 -10.78 10.70
CA LEU A 280 -5.74 -10.31 9.54
C LEU A 280 -6.27 -8.90 9.74
N ASP A 281 -6.66 -8.51 10.93
CA ASP A 281 -7.11 -7.16 11.28
C ASP A 281 -5.90 -6.24 11.28
N ASN A 282 -4.78 -6.63 11.88
CA ASN A 282 -3.52 -5.89 11.80
C ASN A 282 -3.01 -5.72 10.35
N LEU A 283 -3.25 -6.71 9.48
CA LEU A 283 -2.91 -6.65 8.05
C LEU A 283 -4.03 -6.01 7.19
N GLY A 284 -5.27 -6.07 7.64
CA GLY A 284 -6.52 -5.87 6.87
C GLY A 284 -7.24 -4.57 7.19
N HIS A 285 -7.04 -4.01 8.39
CA HIS A 285 -7.28 -2.59 8.68
C HIS A 285 -6.52 -1.67 7.72
N ALA A 286 -5.55 -2.20 6.98
CA ALA A 286 -4.83 -1.41 6.00
C ALA A 286 -5.70 -0.98 4.81
N MET A 287 -6.68 -1.72 4.26
CA MET A 287 -7.16 -1.34 2.91
C MET A 287 -8.63 -1.66 2.49
N ALA A 288 -9.18 -2.86 2.69
CA ALA A 288 -10.26 -3.37 1.81
C ALA A 288 -11.71 -2.86 2.03
N GLU A 289 -12.10 -2.47 3.25
CA GLU A 289 -13.48 -2.06 3.56
C GLU A 289 -13.73 -0.54 3.47
N HIS A 290 -12.72 0.23 3.04
CA HIS A 290 -12.73 1.70 3.21
C HIS A 290 -13.42 2.44 2.07
N PHE A 291 -13.44 1.89 0.86
CA PHE A 291 -13.94 2.59 -0.33
C PHE A 291 -14.81 1.68 -1.22
N PRO A 292 -16.01 2.12 -1.64
CA PRO A 292 -16.89 1.31 -2.49
C PRO A 292 -16.20 0.81 -3.77
N GLY A 293 -16.20 -0.51 -4.01
CA GLY A 293 -15.61 -1.13 -5.20
C GLY A 293 -14.10 -1.40 -5.12
N MET A 294 -13.49 -1.22 -3.94
CA MET A 294 -12.14 -1.66 -3.63
C MET A 294 -12.13 -3.17 -3.35
N HIS A 295 -11.11 -3.87 -3.85
CA HIS A 295 -11.00 -5.32 -3.66
C HIS A 295 -10.31 -5.68 -2.36
N ILE A 296 -10.66 -6.83 -1.79
CA ILE A 296 -9.97 -7.38 -0.62
C ILE A 296 -8.48 -7.59 -0.94
N GLY A 297 -7.60 -7.08 -0.08
CA GLY A 297 -6.15 -7.10 -0.27
C GLY A 297 -5.61 -6.15 -1.35
N GLU A 298 -6.46 -5.31 -1.96
CA GLU A 298 -6.01 -4.26 -2.89
C GLU A 298 -5.37 -3.11 -2.13
N THR A 299 -4.19 -2.67 -2.58
CA THR A 299 -3.56 -1.48 -1.99
C THR A 299 -4.32 -0.21 -2.38
N LEU A 300 -4.35 0.83 -1.54
CA LEU A 300 -4.96 2.11 -1.90
C LEU A 300 -4.40 2.73 -3.18
N GLU A 301 -3.10 2.57 -3.46
CA GLU A 301 -2.50 3.06 -4.71
C GLU A 301 -3.07 2.34 -5.94
N LYS A 302 -3.17 1.00 -5.91
CA LYS A 302 -3.84 0.22 -6.98
C LYS A 302 -5.30 0.61 -7.15
N PHE A 303 -6.03 0.81 -6.05
CA PHE A 303 -7.42 1.27 -6.10
C PHE A 303 -7.53 2.67 -6.72
N LEU A 304 -6.65 3.60 -6.31
CA LEU A 304 -6.57 4.94 -6.86
C LEU A 304 -6.38 4.90 -8.38
N ASP A 305 -5.40 4.15 -8.88
CA ASP A 305 -5.13 4.04 -10.31
C ASP A 305 -6.30 3.43 -11.09
N ARG A 306 -6.87 2.35 -10.57
CA ARG A 306 -7.91 1.56 -11.25
C ARG A 306 -9.27 2.25 -11.27
N LYS A 307 -9.66 2.92 -10.19
CA LYS A 307 -11.04 3.42 -10.00
C LYS A 307 -11.17 4.92 -9.83
N VAL A 308 -10.16 5.61 -9.29
CA VAL A 308 -10.32 6.99 -8.82
C VAL A 308 -9.62 8.01 -9.72
N ARG A 309 -8.35 7.79 -10.07
CA ARG A 309 -7.55 8.67 -10.93
C ARG A 309 -8.07 8.61 -12.37
N PRO A 310 -8.28 9.76 -13.03
CA PRO A 310 -8.53 9.79 -14.46
C PRO A 310 -7.30 9.28 -15.23
N ASP A 311 -7.52 8.64 -16.39
CA ASP A 311 -6.42 8.15 -17.22
C ASP A 311 -5.56 9.32 -17.75
N THR A 312 -4.24 9.16 -17.74
CA THR A 312 -3.31 10.19 -18.26
C THR A 312 -3.63 10.57 -19.70
N SER A 313 -4.00 9.58 -20.50
CA SER A 313 -4.32 9.77 -21.90
C SER A 313 -5.64 10.54 -22.08
N PHE A 314 -6.65 10.29 -21.24
CA PHE A 314 -7.86 11.12 -21.16
C PHE A 314 -7.56 12.56 -20.73
N LEU A 315 -6.72 12.75 -19.71
CA LEU A 315 -6.34 14.10 -19.24
C LEU A 315 -5.62 14.92 -20.33
N ASN A 316 -4.80 14.27 -21.15
CA ASN A 316 -4.14 14.91 -22.28
C ASN A 316 -5.15 15.34 -23.36
N SER A 317 -6.08 14.46 -23.75
CA SER A 317 -7.14 14.80 -24.71
C SER A 317 -8.00 15.97 -24.20
N CYS A 318 -8.44 15.93 -22.93
CA CYS A 318 -9.16 17.05 -22.31
C CYS A 318 -8.37 18.35 -22.35
N ARG A 319 -7.06 18.30 -22.05
CA ARG A 319 -6.19 19.49 -22.07
C ARG A 319 -6.13 20.11 -23.46
N GLU A 320 -6.02 19.30 -24.51
CA GLU A 320 -5.98 19.77 -25.89
C GLU A 320 -7.28 20.49 -26.30
N VAL A 321 -8.43 19.86 -26.09
CA VAL A 321 -9.71 20.48 -26.46
C VAL A 321 -10.02 21.73 -25.62
N ILE A 322 -9.66 21.73 -24.33
CA ILE A 322 -9.78 22.93 -23.47
C ILE A 322 -8.87 24.04 -23.98
N ASN A 323 -7.64 23.73 -24.40
CA ASN A 323 -6.72 24.73 -24.95
C ASN A 323 -7.27 25.35 -26.23
N THR A 324 -7.91 24.56 -27.09
CA THR A 324 -8.61 25.08 -28.27
C THR A 324 -9.72 26.05 -27.88
N VAL A 325 -10.60 25.69 -26.94
CA VAL A 325 -11.67 26.59 -26.47
C VAL A 325 -11.10 27.87 -25.85
N VAL A 326 -10.06 27.77 -25.02
CA VAL A 326 -9.38 28.93 -24.43
C VAL A 326 -8.79 29.84 -25.51
N ARG A 327 -8.15 29.27 -26.54
CA ARG A 327 -7.66 30.02 -27.70
C ARG A 327 -8.80 30.75 -28.40
N LEU A 328 -9.92 30.09 -28.64
CA LEU A 328 -11.10 30.72 -29.26
C LEU A 328 -11.61 31.89 -28.42
N ILE A 329 -11.74 31.72 -27.11
CA ILE A 329 -12.16 32.77 -26.17
C ILE A 329 -11.26 34.00 -26.29
N HIS A 330 -9.93 33.82 -26.35
CA HIS A 330 -9.00 34.94 -26.53
C HIS A 330 -9.15 35.69 -27.86
N HIS A 331 -9.67 35.04 -28.90
CA HIS A 331 -9.93 35.64 -30.22
C HIS A 331 -11.35 36.21 -30.36
N HIS A 332 -12.14 36.26 -29.27
CA HIS A 332 -13.48 36.79 -29.33
C HIS A 332 -13.47 38.26 -29.83
N PRO A 333 -14.25 38.61 -30.87
CA PRO A 333 -14.13 39.92 -31.53
C PRO A 333 -14.54 41.11 -30.65
N ASP A 334 -15.56 40.91 -29.79
CA ASP A 334 -16.15 42.02 -29.02
C ASP A 334 -15.50 42.23 -27.63
N PHE A 335 -14.65 41.31 -27.15
CA PHE A 335 -14.12 41.33 -25.79
C PHE A 335 -12.60 41.21 -25.76
N SER A 336 -11.95 42.11 -25.02
CA SER A 336 -10.54 41.99 -24.68
C SER A 336 -10.41 41.08 -23.46
N ILE A 337 -9.82 39.90 -23.64
CA ILE A 337 -9.65 38.90 -22.58
C ILE A 337 -8.25 39.02 -21.98
N LYS A 338 -8.18 39.30 -20.67
CA LYS A 338 -6.92 39.38 -19.93
C LYS A 338 -6.30 38.00 -19.76
N GLU A 339 -7.08 37.07 -19.22
CA GLU A 339 -6.66 35.69 -18.93
C GLU A 339 -7.89 34.80 -18.83
N VAL A 340 -7.70 33.50 -19.07
CA VAL A 340 -8.70 32.47 -18.79
C VAL A 340 -8.14 31.49 -17.76
N ILE A 341 -8.76 31.44 -16.59
CA ILE A 341 -8.33 30.57 -15.49
C ILE A 341 -9.12 29.27 -15.57
N LYS A 342 -8.40 28.15 -15.68
CA LYS A 342 -8.97 26.80 -15.67
C LYS A 342 -9.24 26.37 -14.22
N GLY A 343 -10.48 26.43 -13.79
CA GLY A 343 -11.04 25.91 -12.54
C GLY A 343 -11.71 24.55 -12.74
N GLY A 344 -12.75 24.25 -11.95
CA GLY A 344 -13.39 22.93 -11.92
C GLY A 344 -12.44 21.83 -11.45
N SER A 345 -12.92 20.59 -11.41
CA SER A 345 -12.08 19.47 -10.95
C SER A 345 -10.90 19.18 -11.89
N LEU A 346 -11.04 19.34 -13.21
CA LEU A 346 -9.94 19.18 -14.16
C LEU A 346 -8.89 20.28 -14.00
N GLY A 347 -9.31 21.55 -13.87
CA GLY A 347 -8.38 22.67 -13.73
C GLY A 347 -7.67 22.69 -12.38
N LYS A 348 -8.37 22.34 -11.28
CA LYS A 348 -7.77 22.21 -9.94
C LYS A 348 -6.88 20.96 -9.81
N GLY A 349 -7.03 20.00 -10.71
CA GLY A 349 -6.34 18.71 -10.66
C GLY A 349 -6.91 17.80 -9.57
N THR A 350 -8.22 17.86 -9.33
CA THR A 350 -8.97 17.03 -8.37
C THR A 350 -10.07 16.22 -9.05
N ALA A 351 -10.00 16.07 -10.38
CA ALA A 351 -10.90 15.27 -11.19
C ALA A 351 -10.89 13.79 -10.76
N VAL A 352 -12.08 13.20 -10.71
CA VAL A 352 -12.31 11.78 -10.43
C VAL A 352 -12.69 11.10 -11.75
N ARG A 353 -12.22 9.87 -11.96
CA ARG A 353 -12.52 9.08 -13.15
C ARG A 353 -14.03 9.00 -13.39
N GLY A 354 -14.47 9.32 -14.60
CA GLY A 354 -15.88 9.30 -15.00
C GLY A 354 -16.74 10.43 -14.44
N ASN A 355 -16.20 11.31 -13.58
CA ASN A 355 -16.89 12.48 -13.04
C ASN A 355 -15.94 13.68 -13.03
N SER A 356 -15.91 14.39 -14.16
CA SER A 356 -14.97 15.48 -14.42
C SER A 356 -15.70 16.68 -15.02
N ASP A 357 -15.31 17.85 -14.56
CA ASP A 357 -15.85 19.16 -14.92
C ASP A 357 -14.71 20.16 -15.09
N VAL A 358 -14.91 21.19 -15.91
CA VAL A 358 -14.00 22.33 -15.98
C VAL A 358 -14.76 23.65 -15.89
N ASP A 359 -14.30 24.53 -15.01
CA ASP A 359 -14.76 25.91 -14.97
C ASP A 359 -13.76 26.77 -15.75
N LEU A 360 -14.23 27.61 -16.66
CA LEU A 360 -13.41 28.60 -17.35
C LEU A 360 -13.77 29.98 -16.85
N LEU A 361 -12.96 30.54 -15.94
CA LEU A 361 -13.13 31.91 -15.47
C LEU A 361 -12.48 32.85 -16.50
N VAL A 362 -13.31 33.58 -17.23
CA VAL A 362 -12.89 34.45 -18.33
C VAL A 362 -12.79 35.88 -17.81
N VAL A 363 -11.56 36.38 -17.64
CA VAL A 363 -11.32 37.73 -17.13
C VAL A 363 -11.42 38.74 -18.27
N VAL A 364 -12.52 39.50 -18.33
CA VAL A 364 -12.79 40.51 -19.36
C VAL A 364 -12.28 41.89 -18.92
N ASN A 365 -11.64 42.63 -19.83
CA ASN A 365 -11.12 43.99 -19.57
C ASN A 365 -12.14 45.10 -19.85
N ASN A 366 -13.26 44.78 -20.50
CA ASN A 366 -14.19 45.76 -21.05
C ASN A 366 -15.01 46.52 -19.99
N TYR A 367 -14.97 46.11 -18.72
CA TYR A 367 -15.82 46.63 -17.65
C TYR A 367 -14.98 47.11 -16.48
N ARG A 368 -15.34 48.28 -15.92
CA ARG A 368 -14.51 48.98 -14.92
C ARG A 368 -14.84 48.56 -13.48
N ASN A 369 -16.06 48.09 -13.24
CA ASN A 369 -16.52 47.72 -11.91
C ASN A 369 -17.62 46.63 -11.99
N VAL A 370 -17.98 46.08 -10.83
CA VAL A 370 -18.92 44.96 -10.72
C VAL A 370 -20.36 45.33 -11.13
N ASN A 371 -20.79 46.59 -10.98
CA ASN A 371 -22.10 47.03 -11.46
C ASN A 371 -22.16 46.95 -13.00
N ASP A 372 -21.12 47.46 -13.68
CA ASP A 372 -21.06 47.40 -15.15
C ASP A 372 -21.08 45.93 -15.63
N LEU A 373 -20.35 45.04 -14.96
CA LEU A 373 -20.36 43.61 -15.25
C LEU A 373 -21.77 43.01 -15.07
N ARG A 374 -22.44 43.30 -13.95
CA ARG A 374 -23.80 42.80 -13.66
C ARG A 374 -24.80 43.22 -14.71
N GLU A 375 -24.82 44.51 -15.07
CA GLU A 375 -25.79 45.06 -16.02
C GLU A 375 -25.62 44.48 -17.42
N ASN A 376 -24.41 44.05 -17.77
CA ASN A 376 -24.08 43.52 -19.09
C ASN A 376 -23.96 41.98 -19.14
N MET A 377 -24.02 41.28 -18.00
CA MET A 377 -23.71 39.85 -17.88
C MET A 377 -24.47 38.97 -18.90
N LYS A 378 -25.78 39.21 -19.05
CA LYS A 378 -26.62 38.47 -20.01
C LYS A 378 -26.15 38.65 -21.46
N GLY A 379 -25.74 39.86 -21.83
CA GLY A 379 -25.20 40.18 -23.15
C GLY A 379 -23.85 39.50 -23.40
N ILE A 380 -22.98 39.50 -22.39
CA ILE A 380 -21.66 38.84 -22.43
C ILE A 380 -21.84 37.33 -22.67
N ILE A 381 -22.65 36.66 -21.85
CA ILE A 381 -22.95 35.22 -21.98
C ILE A 381 -23.53 34.89 -23.35
N SER A 382 -24.51 35.66 -23.81
CA SER A 382 -25.15 35.47 -25.13
C SER A 382 -24.15 35.62 -26.28
N SER A 383 -23.22 36.57 -26.17
CA SER A 383 -22.17 36.79 -27.16
C SER A 383 -21.18 35.63 -27.21
N PHE A 384 -20.67 35.19 -26.05
CA PHE A 384 -19.80 34.01 -25.99
C PHE A 384 -20.48 32.76 -26.55
N ASN A 385 -21.75 32.54 -26.24
CA ASN A 385 -22.51 31.41 -26.78
C ASN A 385 -22.56 31.43 -28.32
N ARG A 386 -22.99 32.56 -28.89
CA ARG A 386 -23.09 32.74 -30.35
C ARG A 386 -21.72 32.59 -31.03
N TYR A 387 -20.69 33.19 -30.45
CA TYR A 387 -19.34 33.13 -31.00
C TYR A 387 -18.76 31.72 -30.94
N LEU A 388 -18.82 31.04 -29.79
CA LEU A 388 -18.28 29.69 -29.64
C LEU A 388 -18.96 28.72 -30.61
N LEU A 389 -20.29 28.75 -30.74
CA LEU A 389 -21.04 27.92 -31.69
C LEU A 389 -20.66 28.15 -33.17
N ALA A 390 -20.25 29.37 -33.52
CA ALA A 390 -19.78 29.69 -34.86
C ALA A 390 -18.32 29.26 -35.06
N ALA A 391 -17.47 29.54 -34.08
CA ALA A 391 -16.02 29.35 -34.15
C ALA A 391 -15.63 27.86 -34.14
N VAL A 392 -16.31 27.02 -33.34
CA VAL A 392 -15.99 25.58 -33.28
C VAL A 392 -16.25 24.82 -34.57
N LYS A 393 -17.07 25.35 -35.49
CA LYS A 393 -17.31 24.71 -36.81
C LYS A 393 -16.03 24.58 -37.66
N ASN A 394 -15.03 25.41 -37.38
CA ASN A 394 -13.74 25.40 -38.08
C ASN A 394 -12.65 24.65 -37.28
N GLU A 395 -13.01 23.99 -36.18
CA GLU A 395 -12.09 23.28 -35.29
C GLU A 395 -12.45 21.80 -35.22
N SER A 396 -11.51 20.95 -34.84
CA SER A 396 -11.72 19.51 -34.65
C SER A 396 -12.31 19.18 -33.26
N ILE A 397 -13.27 19.99 -32.79
CA ILE A 397 -13.94 19.82 -31.49
C ILE A 397 -15.45 19.99 -31.62
N GLU A 398 -16.21 19.33 -30.75
CA GLU A 398 -17.67 19.44 -30.71
C GLU A 398 -18.14 20.02 -29.38
N ILE A 399 -19.10 20.94 -29.44
CA ILE A 399 -19.74 21.56 -28.28
C ILE A 399 -21.25 21.34 -28.35
N ALA A 400 -21.85 20.94 -27.23
CA ALA A 400 -23.29 20.86 -27.05
C ALA A 400 -23.72 21.78 -25.89
N ILE A 401 -24.53 22.80 -26.17
CA ILE A 401 -25.02 23.71 -25.13
C ILE A 401 -25.96 22.98 -24.19
N ILE A 402 -25.74 23.13 -22.89
CA ILE A 402 -26.59 22.58 -21.84
C ILE A 402 -27.61 23.64 -21.43
N ASP A 403 -27.15 24.78 -20.91
CA ASP A 403 -28.00 25.86 -20.40
C ASP A 403 -27.21 27.18 -20.23
N GLN A 404 -27.93 28.28 -20.00
CA GLN A 404 -27.38 29.58 -19.61
C GLN A 404 -27.98 30.02 -18.28
N THR A 405 -27.13 30.09 -17.26
CA THR A 405 -27.50 30.67 -15.97
C THR A 405 -27.28 32.19 -15.98
N PRO A 406 -27.73 32.94 -14.96
CA PRO A 406 -27.43 34.38 -14.86
C PRO A 406 -25.93 34.70 -14.87
N PHE A 407 -25.05 33.74 -14.58
CA PHE A 407 -23.60 33.95 -14.46
C PHE A 407 -22.76 33.11 -15.41
N THR A 408 -23.27 31.97 -15.88
CA THR A 408 -22.48 30.97 -16.61
C THR A 408 -23.12 30.53 -17.90
N LEU A 409 -22.28 30.32 -18.91
CA LEU A 409 -22.62 29.53 -20.09
C LEU A 409 -22.18 28.09 -19.85
N ARG A 410 -23.14 27.14 -19.83
CA ARG A 410 -22.87 25.72 -19.62
C ARG A 410 -22.96 24.94 -20.91
N PHE A 411 -21.94 24.15 -21.20
CA PHE A 411 -21.90 23.31 -22.39
C PHE A 411 -21.08 22.05 -22.14
N LYS A 412 -21.34 20.99 -22.92
CA LYS A 412 -20.49 19.83 -22.99
C LYS A 412 -19.45 20.00 -24.08
N LEU A 413 -18.24 19.53 -23.83
CA LEU A 413 -17.14 19.51 -24.79
C LEU A 413 -16.74 18.05 -25.05
N CYS A 414 -16.64 17.68 -26.33
CA CYS A 414 -16.25 16.33 -26.74
C CYS A 414 -14.76 16.25 -27.05
N CYS A 415 -14.09 15.20 -26.56
CA CYS A 415 -12.79 14.77 -27.08
C CYS A 415 -13.01 13.80 -28.25
N ALA A 416 -12.82 14.29 -29.48
CA ALA A 416 -13.12 13.56 -30.72
C ALA A 416 -12.36 12.21 -30.87
N ASP A 417 -11.22 12.05 -30.19
CA ASP A 417 -10.42 10.83 -30.19
C ASP A 417 -11.00 9.70 -29.33
N ARG A 418 -11.98 9.98 -28.47
CA ARG A 418 -12.53 9.03 -27.49
C ARG A 418 -14.05 9.03 -27.36
N ASP A 419 -14.75 9.91 -28.07
CA ASP A 419 -16.19 10.12 -27.93
C ASP A 419 -16.61 10.32 -26.45
N CYS A 420 -15.78 11.08 -25.70
CA CYS A 420 -16.04 11.36 -24.30
C CYS A 420 -16.42 12.83 -24.10
N TRP A 421 -17.55 13.04 -23.43
CA TRP A 421 -18.11 14.35 -23.13
C TRP A 421 -17.89 14.73 -21.68
N PHE A 422 -17.51 15.97 -21.42
CA PHE A 422 -17.42 16.52 -20.06
C PHE A 422 -18.02 17.94 -20.00
N ASP A 423 -18.47 18.32 -18.81
CA ASP A 423 -19.17 19.58 -18.58
C ASP A 423 -18.17 20.75 -18.46
N VAL A 424 -18.50 21.86 -19.10
CA VAL A 424 -17.74 23.11 -19.09
C VAL A 424 -18.65 24.27 -18.67
N ASP A 425 -18.26 24.96 -17.59
CA ASP A 425 -18.91 26.17 -17.10
C ASP A 425 -18.04 27.38 -17.45
N LEU A 426 -18.42 28.17 -18.45
CA LEU A 426 -17.76 29.43 -18.78
C LEU A 426 -18.36 30.56 -17.95
N LEU A 427 -17.53 31.21 -17.14
CA LEU A 427 -17.90 32.25 -16.18
C LEU A 427 -17.16 33.56 -16.48
N PRO A 428 -17.81 34.58 -17.06
CA PRO A 428 -17.22 35.90 -17.24
C PRO A 428 -17.04 36.61 -15.90
N VAL A 429 -15.84 37.17 -15.67
CA VAL A 429 -15.49 37.93 -14.47
C VAL A 429 -14.63 39.14 -14.83
N ILE A 430 -14.48 40.09 -13.91
CA ILE A 430 -13.52 41.18 -14.02
C ILE A 430 -12.41 41.03 -12.99
N ASN A 431 -11.27 41.67 -13.25
CA ASN A 431 -10.23 41.75 -12.25
C ASN A 431 -10.56 42.82 -11.20
N VAL A 432 -10.95 42.39 -9.99
CA VAL A 432 -11.24 43.30 -8.87
C VAL A 432 -10.03 43.52 -7.95
N ILE A 433 -8.92 42.82 -8.19
CA ILE A 433 -7.72 42.87 -7.35
C ILE A 433 -6.58 43.56 -8.11
N ASP A 434 -6.00 44.59 -7.50
CA ASP A 434 -4.80 45.25 -8.00
C ASP A 434 -3.56 44.45 -7.56
N PRO A 435 -2.75 43.93 -8.50
CA PRO A 435 -1.52 43.20 -8.16
C PRO A 435 -0.52 44.03 -7.34
N SER A 436 -0.55 45.36 -7.43
CA SER A 436 0.34 46.25 -6.68
C SER A 436 -0.03 46.39 -5.21
N ASN A 437 -1.29 46.08 -4.84
CA ASN A 437 -1.75 46.16 -3.45
C ASN A 437 -2.90 45.18 -3.16
N VAL A 438 -2.57 43.88 -3.20
CA VAL A 438 -3.52 42.77 -3.06
C VAL A 438 -4.35 42.87 -1.77
N CYS A 439 -3.69 43.09 -0.62
CA CYS A 439 -4.37 43.14 0.69
C CYS A 439 -5.42 44.26 0.76
N ARG A 440 -5.09 45.47 0.29
CA ARG A 440 -6.03 46.59 0.27
C ARG A 440 -7.19 46.33 -0.68
N SER A 441 -6.93 45.80 -1.88
CA SER A 441 -7.98 45.46 -2.83
C SER A 441 -8.95 44.43 -2.29
N LEU A 442 -8.44 43.36 -1.65
CA LEU A 442 -9.28 42.33 -1.02
C LEU A 442 -10.15 42.92 0.09
N GLN A 443 -9.57 43.74 0.98
CA GLN A 443 -10.35 44.40 2.03
C GLN A 443 -11.46 45.29 1.45
N MET A 444 -11.18 46.06 0.41
CA MET A 444 -12.19 46.88 -0.27
C MET A 444 -13.30 46.02 -0.90
N VAL A 445 -12.97 44.86 -1.46
CA VAL A 445 -13.96 43.92 -1.97
C VAL A 445 -14.83 43.38 -0.85
N TYR A 446 -14.24 42.95 0.27
CA TYR A 446 -15.00 42.45 1.43
C TYR A 446 -15.91 43.52 2.04
N ASP A 447 -15.43 44.76 2.18
CA ASP A 447 -16.24 45.90 2.66
C ASP A 447 -17.43 46.18 1.73
N ARG A 448 -17.25 46.02 0.41
CA ARG A 448 -18.34 46.16 -0.55
C ARG A 448 -19.30 44.98 -0.50
N MET A 449 -18.82 43.75 -0.33
CA MET A 449 -19.68 42.58 -0.16
C MET A 449 -20.56 42.65 1.08
N ASP A 450 -20.06 43.29 2.15
CA ASP A 450 -20.83 43.53 3.38
C ASP A 450 -21.95 44.58 3.17
N LYS A 451 -21.66 45.63 2.39
CA LYS A 451 -22.57 46.76 2.16
C LYS A 451 -23.54 46.57 0.98
N GLU A 452 -23.09 45.89 -0.08
CA GLU A 452 -23.78 45.77 -1.37
C GLU A 452 -24.33 44.35 -1.58
N ASN A 453 -25.36 43.96 -0.82
CA ASN A 453 -25.90 42.61 -0.89
C ASN A 453 -26.33 42.17 -2.31
N TYR A 454 -26.79 43.11 -3.15
CA TYR A 454 -27.20 42.85 -4.53
C TYR A 454 -26.04 42.54 -5.51
N ASN A 455 -24.79 42.86 -5.14
CA ASN A 455 -23.59 42.56 -5.93
C ASN A 455 -22.76 41.41 -5.37
N LYS A 456 -23.14 40.89 -4.21
CA LYS A 456 -22.34 39.94 -3.43
C LYS A 456 -21.95 38.69 -4.24
N ASP A 457 -22.87 38.16 -5.04
CA ASP A 457 -22.61 37.01 -5.90
C ASP A 457 -21.56 37.31 -6.98
N TYR A 458 -21.60 38.50 -7.59
CA TYR A 458 -20.63 38.89 -8.62
C TYR A 458 -19.23 39.10 -8.04
N TYR A 459 -19.12 39.73 -6.86
CA TYR A 459 -17.85 39.81 -6.14
C TYR A 459 -17.32 38.42 -5.79
N SER A 460 -18.18 37.52 -5.30
CA SER A 460 -17.82 36.11 -5.04
C SER A 460 -17.25 35.43 -6.28
N LYS A 461 -17.87 35.60 -7.46
CA LYS A 461 -17.34 35.07 -8.73
C LYS A 461 -15.99 35.67 -9.11
N CYS A 462 -15.78 36.97 -8.90
CA CYS A 462 -14.49 37.61 -9.17
C CYS A 462 -13.37 37.12 -8.24
N LEU A 463 -13.71 36.64 -7.03
CA LEU A 463 -12.76 36.05 -6.08
C LEU A 463 -12.43 34.59 -6.39
N ALA A 464 -13.19 33.91 -7.26
CA ALA A 464 -13.03 32.48 -7.53
C ALA A 464 -11.65 32.10 -8.11
N LYS A 465 -10.91 33.05 -8.72
CA LYS A 465 -9.49 32.86 -9.07
C LYS A 465 -8.66 32.39 -7.86
N HIS A 466 -8.82 33.06 -6.72
CA HIS A 466 -8.05 32.78 -5.52
C HIS A 466 -8.45 31.43 -4.88
N GLN A 467 -9.71 31.00 -5.04
CA GLN A 467 -10.15 29.65 -4.66
C GLN A 467 -9.45 28.59 -5.51
N VAL A 468 -9.40 28.79 -6.83
CA VAL A 468 -8.74 27.87 -7.77
C VAL A 468 -7.25 27.77 -7.43
N ASP A 469 -6.58 28.90 -7.21
CA ASP A 469 -5.15 28.94 -6.89
C ASP A 469 -4.85 28.27 -5.54
N PHE A 470 -5.72 28.49 -4.54
CA PHE A 470 -5.62 27.87 -3.22
C PHE A 470 -5.66 26.34 -3.26
N VAL A 471 -6.49 25.74 -4.13
CA VAL A 471 -6.54 24.29 -4.31
C VAL A 471 -5.41 23.79 -5.23
N LYS A 472 -5.05 24.55 -6.27
CA LYS A 472 -4.02 24.14 -7.24
C LYS A 472 -2.64 23.96 -6.62
N ARG A 473 -2.26 24.79 -5.63
CA ARG A 473 -0.95 24.75 -4.97
C ARG A 473 -0.70 23.47 -4.14
N VAL A 474 -1.74 22.67 -3.91
CA VAL A 474 -1.69 21.44 -3.12
C VAL A 474 -0.91 20.35 -3.89
N PRO A 475 -0.03 19.57 -3.23
CA PRO A 475 0.77 18.52 -3.86
C PRO A 475 -0.10 17.38 -4.40
N SER A 476 0.45 16.62 -5.35
CA SER A 476 -0.25 15.50 -5.99
C SER A 476 -0.81 14.48 -4.99
N ARG A 477 -0.04 14.18 -3.95
CA ARG A 477 -0.42 13.21 -2.91
C ARG A 477 -1.64 13.65 -2.10
N ALA A 478 -1.75 14.93 -1.77
CA ALA A 478 -2.95 15.48 -1.12
C ALA A 478 -4.14 15.54 -2.10
N LYS A 479 -3.89 15.81 -3.40
CA LYS A 479 -4.94 15.71 -4.43
C LYS A 479 -5.49 14.29 -4.57
N ASP A 480 -4.70 13.25 -4.33
CA ASP A 480 -5.21 11.88 -4.30
C ASP A 480 -6.17 11.64 -3.13
N VAL A 481 -5.89 12.19 -1.95
CA VAL A 481 -6.84 12.17 -0.81
C VAL A 481 -8.13 12.91 -1.17
N ILE A 482 -8.04 14.08 -1.82
CA ILE A 482 -9.23 14.81 -2.31
C ILE A 482 -10.06 13.93 -3.25
N ARG A 483 -9.43 13.33 -4.26
CA ARG A 483 -10.14 12.49 -5.24
C ARG A 483 -10.81 11.29 -4.58
N LEU A 484 -10.11 10.66 -3.64
CA LEU A 484 -10.59 9.50 -2.92
C LEU A 484 -11.82 9.82 -2.06
N LEU A 485 -11.78 10.92 -1.30
CA LEU A 485 -12.92 11.36 -0.50
C LEU A 485 -14.08 11.88 -1.36
N LYS A 486 -13.80 12.51 -2.50
CA LYS A 486 -14.84 12.85 -3.50
C LYS A 486 -15.51 11.58 -4.02
N TYR A 487 -14.72 10.59 -4.44
CA TYR A 487 -15.23 9.29 -4.91
C TYR A 487 -16.11 8.63 -3.85
N TRP A 488 -15.65 8.57 -2.60
CA TRP A 488 -16.43 8.06 -1.48
C TRP A 488 -17.74 8.83 -1.27
N ASN A 489 -17.67 10.16 -1.23
CA ASN A 489 -18.83 11.03 -1.04
C ASN A 489 -19.91 10.82 -2.11
N TYR A 490 -19.52 10.60 -3.37
CA TYR A 490 -20.46 10.29 -4.45
C TYR A 490 -21.11 8.92 -4.29
N ASN A 491 -20.31 7.89 -3.99
CA ASN A 491 -20.80 6.50 -3.93
C ASN A 491 -21.63 6.23 -2.66
N GLU A 492 -21.29 6.85 -1.54
CA GLU A 492 -21.99 6.68 -0.25
C GLU A 492 -23.08 7.75 -0.02
N ASN A 493 -23.28 8.66 -0.97
CA ASN A 493 -24.27 9.75 -0.90
C ASN A 493 -24.20 10.54 0.43
N VAL A 494 -22.98 10.89 0.85
CA VAL A 494 -22.71 11.56 2.14
C VAL A 494 -23.35 12.96 2.12
N GLY A 495 -23.17 13.70 1.02
CA GLY A 495 -23.80 14.98 0.76
C GLY A 495 -22.92 16.19 1.07
N LEU A 496 -21.60 16.02 1.12
CA LEU A 496 -20.65 17.13 1.17
C LEU A 496 -20.41 17.67 -0.24
N SER A 497 -20.23 18.98 -0.36
CA SER A 497 -19.79 19.59 -1.62
C SER A 497 -18.32 19.23 -1.91
N SER A 498 -17.92 19.18 -3.18
CA SER A 498 -16.51 18.92 -3.53
C SER A 498 -15.58 19.99 -2.97
N PHE A 499 -16.03 21.24 -2.90
CA PHE A 499 -15.25 22.32 -2.32
C PHE A 499 -15.09 22.17 -0.80
N CYS A 500 -16.14 21.73 -0.08
CA CYS A 500 -16.04 21.39 1.33
C CYS A 500 -14.96 20.31 1.59
N ILE A 501 -14.98 19.22 0.81
CA ILE A 501 -13.97 18.15 0.90
C ILE A 501 -12.57 18.70 0.60
N GLU A 502 -12.41 19.49 -0.46
CA GLU A 502 -11.14 20.14 -0.82
C GLU A 502 -10.57 20.94 0.37
N LEU A 503 -11.40 21.76 1.03
CA LEU A 503 -10.99 22.58 2.17
C LEU A 503 -10.65 21.74 3.42
N MET A 504 -11.45 20.73 3.75
CA MET A 504 -11.15 19.83 4.88
C MET A 504 -9.81 19.12 4.71
N VAL A 505 -9.55 18.63 3.49
CA VAL A 505 -8.29 17.96 3.15
C VAL A 505 -7.11 18.92 3.27
N ILE A 506 -7.24 20.13 2.74
CA ILE A 506 -6.18 21.14 2.79
C ILE A 506 -5.90 21.57 4.23
N HIS A 507 -6.94 21.73 5.05
CA HIS A 507 -6.80 22.09 6.46
C HIS A 507 -5.98 21.06 7.26
N ILE A 508 -6.25 19.77 7.06
CA ILE A 508 -5.47 18.70 7.71
C ILE A 508 -4.06 18.61 7.12
N TRP A 509 -3.93 18.73 5.79
CA TRP A 509 -2.64 18.70 5.11
C TRP A 509 -1.68 19.81 5.58
N GLN A 510 -2.18 21.04 5.77
CA GLN A 510 -1.38 22.17 6.26
C GLN A 510 -0.81 21.96 7.68
N LYS A 511 -1.34 20.99 8.44
CA LYS A 511 -0.88 20.64 9.79
C LYS A 511 0.16 19.51 9.80
N LYS A 512 0.53 18.94 8.64
CA LYS A 512 1.50 17.83 8.56
C LYS A 512 2.94 18.35 8.52
N ASP A 513 3.84 17.67 9.23
CA ASP A 513 5.27 18.01 9.29
C ASP A 513 5.99 17.83 7.94
N SER A 514 5.53 16.89 7.12
CA SER A 514 6.08 16.59 5.78
C SER A 514 4.98 16.68 4.72
N PRO A 515 4.69 17.90 4.21
CA PRO A 515 3.52 18.15 3.34
C PRO A 515 3.63 17.49 1.95
N ASP A 516 4.83 17.19 1.47
CA ASP A 516 5.03 16.56 0.16
C ASP A 516 5.10 15.02 0.22
N ASN A 517 5.31 14.45 1.40
CA ASN A 517 5.47 13.01 1.59
C ASN A 517 4.89 12.56 2.93
N PHE A 518 3.67 12.03 2.91
CA PHE A 518 2.94 11.56 4.09
C PHE A 518 2.17 10.28 3.75
N ASP A 519 1.81 9.49 4.76
CA ASP A 519 0.97 8.31 4.57
C ASP A 519 -0.50 8.70 4.37
N LEU A 520 -1.14 8.11 3.35
CA LEU A 520 -2.52 8.42 2.98
C LEU A 520 -3.50 8.03 4.10
N GLN A 521 -3.30 6.88 4.75
CA GLN A 521 -4.24 6.32 5.71
C GLN A 521 -4.40 7.20 6.98
N PRO A 522 -3.34 7.63 7.68
CA PRO A 522 -3.48 8.56 8.81
C PRO A 522 -4.14 9.88 8.40
N MET A 523 -3.82 10.40 7.21
CA MET A 523 -4.43 11.64 6.72
C MET A 523 -5.94 11.49 6.46
N ILE A 524 -6.35 10.38 5.84
CA ILE A 524 -7.77 10.05 5.62
C ILE A 524 -8.47 9.89 6.97
N TYR A 525 -7.86 9.20 7.93
CA TYR A 525 -8.40 9.02 9.27
C TYR A 525 -8.72 10.36 9.94
N ASP A 526 -7.77 11.30 9.97
CA ASP A 526 -7.97 12.63 10.56
C ASP A 526 -9.12 13.41 9.92
N ILE A 527 -9.26 13.31 8.59
CA ILE A 527 -10.31 14.01 7.85
C ILE A 527 -11.67 13.35 8.12
N VAL A 528 -11.74 12.02 8.09
CA VAL A 528 -12.97 11.26 8.36
C VAL A 528 -13.40 11.45 9.81
N TYR A 529 -12.46 11.57 10.75
CA TYR A 529 -12.74 11.95 12.12
C TYR A 529 -13.46 13.29 12.21
N LEU A 530 -13.00 14.33 11.50
CA LEU A 530 -13.74 15.60 11.40
C LEU A 530 -15.15 15.40 10.82
N ILE A 531 -15.31 14.55 9.79
CA ILE A 531 -16.62 14.26 9.19
C ILE A 531 -17.56 13.55 10.18
N SER A 532 -17.06 12.67 11.05
CA SER A 532 -17.88 12.01 12.09
C SER A 532 -18.43 13.00 13.12
N PHE A 533 -17.67 14.06 13.42
CA PHE A 533 -18.05 15.14 14.32
C PHE A 533 -18.40 16.41 13.51
N PHE A 534 -19.16 16.23 12.42
CA PHE A 534 -19.42 17.32 11.50
C PHE A 534 -20.19 18.47 12.16
N LYS A 535 -21.06 18.23 13.15
CA LYS A 535 -21.83 19.30 13.84
C LYS A 535 -20.92 20.30 14.56
N GLU A 536 -19.79 19.82 15.04
CA GLU A 536 -18.81 20.57 15.82
C GLU A 536 -17.67 21.13 14.94
N THR A 537 -17.62 20.73 13.67
CA THR A 537 -16.51 21.06 12.77
C THR A 537 -16.50 22.55 12.42
N THR A 538 -15.37 23.18 12.71
CA THR A 538 -15.11 24.59 12.38
C THR A 538 -13.75 24.70 11.68
N ILE A 539 -13.73 25.22 10.46
CA ILE A 539 -12.52 25.36 9.66
C ILE A 539 -12.45 26.77 9.10
N THR A 540 -11.28 27.39 9.26
CA THR A 540 -10.95 28.71 8.72
C THR A 540 -9.53 28.72 8.18
N PHE A 541 -9.24 29.72 7.35
CA PHE A 541 -7.93 29.97 6.76
C PHE A 541 -7.59 31.44 6.90
N ASN A 542 -6.31 31.77 6.99
CA ASN A 542 -5.83 33.14 7.16
C ASN A 542 -5.04 33.66 5.95
N ASP A 543 -5.21 33.02 4.78
CA ASP A 543 -4.47 33.34 3.56
C ASP A 543 -4.83 34.71 2.96
N TYR A 544 -6.13 35.07 2.95
CA TYR A 544 -6.61 36.29 2.28
C TYR A 544 -7.34 37.27 3.20
N TYR A 545 -7.79 36.83 4.39
CA TYR A 545 -8.42 37.68 5.40
C TYR A 545 -8.19 37.11 6.81
N LYS A 546 -8.51 37.90 7.85
CA LYS A 546 -8.48 37.45 9.25
C LYS A 546 -9.85 36.87 9.64
N PRO A 547 -9.96 35.58 9.97
CA PRO A 547 -11.26 34.94 10.23
C PRO A 547 -12.04 35.51 11.40
N ASP A 548 -11.35 36.00 12.44
CA ASP A 548 -11.96 36.47 13.68
C ASP A 548 -13.04 37.55 13.46
N HIS A 549 -12.93 38.33 12.39
CA HIS A 549 -13.91 39.37 12.06
C HIS A 549 -15.24 38.79 11.53
N PHE A 550 -15.21 37.59 10.96
CA PHE A 550 -16.32 36.98 10.23
C PHE A 550 -16.95 35.79 10.97
N THR A 551 -16.25 35.19 11.94
CA THR A 551 -16.73 34.00 12.67
C THR A 551 -17.56 34.31 13.92
N THR A 552 -17.51 35.53 14.46
CA THR A 552 -18.18 35.88 15.75
C THR A 552 -19.68 35.58 15.81
N LYS A 553 -20.36 35.50 14.66
CA LYS A 553 -21.80 35.25 14.57
C LYS A 553 -22.15 33.91 13.88
N LEU A 554 -21.16 33.09 13.55
CA LEU A 554 -21.38 31.83 12.84
C LEU A 554 -21.50 30.66 13.82
N PRO A 555 -22.66 30.00 13.90
CA PRO A 555 -22.79 28.76 14.68
C PRO A 555 -22.09 27.61 13.94
N PRO A 556 -21.46 26.65 14.65
CA PRO A 556 -20.99 25.42 14.04
C PRO A 556 -22.13 24.60 13.38
N PRO A 557 -21.83 23.84 12.32
CA PRO A 557 -20.54 23.82 11.63
C PRO A 557 -20.40 24.93 10.61
N TYR A 558 -19.14 25.34 10.38
CA TYR A 558 -18.77 26.23 9.28
C TYR A 558 -17.39 25.87 8.73
N ILE A 559 -17.24 25.96 7.42
CA ILE A 559 -15.98 25.73 6.71
C ILE A 559 -15.81 26.91 5.76
N LEU A 560 -15.15 27.96 6.24
CA LEU A 560 -15.06 29.21 5.50
C LEU A 560 -14.09 29.09 4.32
N ASP A 561 -14.55 29.60 3.19
CA ASP A 561 -13.76 29.71 1.97
C ASP A 561 -12.56 30.64 2.19
N PRO A 562 -11.32 30.18 1.93
CA PRO A 562 -10.11 30.96 2.16
C PRO A 562 -10.11 32.30 1.43
N ALA A 563 -10.75 32.39 0.25
CA ALA A 563 -10.76 33.58 -0.58
C ALA A 563 -11.99 34.49 -0.35
N ASN A 564 -13.07 33.96 0.23
CA ASN A 564 -14.33 34.69 0.41
C ASN A 564 -14.93 34.44 1.81
N PRO A 565 -14.81 35.39 2.75
CA PRO A 565 -15.26 35.22 4.12
C PRO A 565 -16.78 35.07 4.27
N PHE A 566 -17.56 35.38 3.23
CA PHE A 566 -19.01 35.25 3.23
C PHE A 566 -19.51 33.96 2.57
N ASN A 567 -18.59 33.09 2.11
CA ASN A 567 -18.91 31.81 1.53
C ASN A 567 -18.54 30.70 2.52
N ASP A 568 -19.54 30.10 3.15
CA ASP A 568 -19.38 28.92 3.96
C ASP A 568 -19.62 27.67 3.08
N ALA A 569 -18.59 26.83 2.97
CA ALA A 569 -18.62 25.61 2.18
C ALA A 569 -19.36 24.47 2.89
N ALA A 570 -19.66 24.60 4.19
CA ALA A 570 -20.47 23.63 4.91
C ALA A 570 -21.89 23.59 4.30
N PRO A 571 -22.50 22.39 4.18
CA PRO A 571 -23.84 22.27 3.63
C PRO A 571 -24.87 22.97 4.54
N HIS A 572 -25.44 24.09 4.09
CA HIS A 572 -26.50 24.78 4.82
C HIS A 572 -27.89 24.15 4.58
N LYS A 573 -28.70 24.12 5.64
CA LYS A 573 -30.01 23.45 5.70
C LYS A 573 -31.02 23.97 4.67
N SER A 574 -31.54 23.07 3.84
CA SER A 574 -33.00 22.95 3.74
C SER A 574 -33.53 22.37 5.06
N VAL A 575 -34.69 22.83 5.53
CA VAL A 575 -35.27 22.72 6.89
C VAL A 575 -35.36 21.29 7.50
N LYS A 576 -34.90 20.23 6.82
CA LYS A 576 -35.04 18.81 7.24
C LYS A 576 -33.76 17.98 7.42
N SER A 577 -32.55 18.50 7.23
CA SER A 577 -31.33 17.71 7.46
C SER A 577 -30.73 17.99 8.83
N ASP A 578 -30.83 17.03 9.74
CA ASP A 578 -29.85 16.89 10.81
C ASP A 578 -28.57 16.33 10.16
N TYR A 579 -27.39 16.87 10.48
CA TYR A 579 -26.10 16.45 9.89
C TYR A 579 -25.78 14.96 10.15
N SER A 580 -26.67 14.25 10.85
CA SER A 580 -26.69 12.83 11.13
C SER A 580 -26.27 11.96 9.96
N ARG A 581 -26.70 12.23 8.71
CA ARG A 581 -26.25 11.40 7.57
C ARG A 581 -24.74 11.55 7.32
N ILE A 582 -24.22 12.78 7.36
CA ILE A 582 -22.79 13.04 7.17
C ILE A 582 -22.01 12.39 8.30
N GLN A 583 -22.45 12.58 9.54
CA GLN A 583 -21.83 12.01 10.73
C GLN A 583 -21.90 10.48 10.77
N GLU A 584 -23.04 9.87 10.42
CA GLU A 584 -23.22 8.42 10.34
C GLU A 584 -22.30 7.80 9.30
N ARG A 585 -22.21 8.40 8.11
CA ARG A 585 -21.31 7.92 7.05
C ARG A 585 -19.85 8.13 7.43
N GLY A 586 -19.53 9.28 8.02
CA GLY A 586 -18.22 9.56 8.60
C GLY A 586 -17.83 8.50 9.63
N GLN A 587 -18.71 8.24 10.60
CA GLN A 587 -18.47 7.28 11.67
C GLN A 587 -18.32 5.86 11.12
N LYS A 588 -19.16 5.46 10.17
CA LYS A 588 -19.04 4.17 9.48
C LYS A 588 -17.68 4.02 8.80
N LEU A 589 -17.22 5.05 8.08
CA LEU A 589 -15.89 5.01 7.47
C LEU A 589 -14.77 5.07 8.52
N LEU A 590 -14.96 5.81 9.60
CA LEU A 590 -13.99 5.96 10.69
C LEU A 590 -13.78 4.64 11.43
N ASP A 591 -14.86 3.93 11.75
CA ASP A 591 -14.84 2.63 12.42
C ASP A 591 -14.09 1.60 11.56
N ASN A 592 -14.28 1.64 10.24
CA ASN A 592 -13.52 0.81 9.31
C ASN A 592 -12.03 1.17 9.33
N LEU A 593 -11.69 2.47 9.40
CA LEU A 593 -10.30 2.96 9.38
C LEU A 593 -9.52 2.77 10.70
N ARG A 594 -10.17 2.43 11.82
CA ARG A 594 -9.50 2.23 13.12
C ARG A 594 -8.63 0.97 13.08
N PRO A 595 -7.35 1.02 13.49
CA PRO A 595 -6.57 -0.18 13.76
C PRO A 595 -7.24 -1.04 14.84
N GLY A 596 -7.16 -2.34 14.66
CA GLY A 596 -7.68 -3.36 15.57
C GLY A 596 -6.82 -3.44 16.81
N SER A 597 -7.06 -2.54 17.75
CA SER A 597 -6.63 -2.70 19.13
C SER A 597 -7.70 -2.13 20.06
N LYS A 598 -8.69 -2.95 20.38
CA LYS A 598 -9.32 -2.89 21.70
C LYS A 598 -8.29 -3.42 22.70
N GLU A 599 -7.36 -2.57 23.10
CA GLU A 599 -6.52 -2.60 24.32
C GLU A 599 -5.22 -1.84 24.05
N LEU A 600 -5.32 -0.51 24.17
CA LEU A 600 -4.31 0.42 24.67
C LEU A 600 -4.93 1.82 24.62
N VAL A 601 -6.01 2.00 25.38
CA VAL A 601 -6.34 3.33 25.92
C VAL A 601 -5.74 3.35 27.32
N GLN A 602 -4.41 3.38 27.40
CA GLN A 602 -3.83 4.29 28.38
C GLN A 602 -4.14 5.68 27.85
N GLU A 603 -4.76 6.50 28.69
CA GLU A 603 -5.01 7.91 28.48
C GLU A 603 -3.75 8.61 27.97
N VAL A 604 -3.56 8.62 26.66
CA VAL A 604 -2.91 9.74 26.03
C VAL A 604 -3.98 10.81 26.05
N GLU A 605 -3.82 11.78 26.95
CA GLU A 605 -4.38 13.11 26.86
C GLU A 605 -4.16 13.65 25.43
N LEU A 606 -5.02 13.23 24.51
CA LEU A 606 -5.29 13.96 23.29
C LEU A 606 -6.00 15.21 23.76
N ARG A 607 -5.18 16.24 23.96
CA ARG A 607 -5.57 17.61 24.27
C ARG A 607 -6.95 17.88 23.70
N GLU A 608 -7.85 18.29 24.59
CA GLU A 608 -9.08 18.99 24.22
C GLU A 608 -8.83 19.90 23.02
N PRO A 609 -9.82 20.08 22.11
CA PRO A 609 -9.68 20.97 20.98
C PRO A 609 -9.16 22.31 21.50
N THR A 610 -7.88 22.60 21.24
CA THR A 610 -7.26 23.80 21.74
C THR A 610 -7.87 24.94 20.93
N ILE A 611 -8.93 25.52 21.51
CA ILE A 611 -9.48 26.82 21.21
C ILE A 611 -8.29 27.78 21.25
N THR A 612 -7.71 28.06 20.10
CA THR A 612 -6.62 29.01 20.01
C THR A 612 -7.23 30.41 20.01
N ARG A 613 -7.52 30.95 21.20
CA ARG A 613 -7.56 32.40 21.41
C ARG A 613 -6.12 32.89 21.37
N LEU A 614 -5.65 33.33 20.21
CA LEU A 614 -4.43 34.13 20.13
C LEU A 614 -4.75 35.54 20.62
N ASN A 615 -4.41 35.81 21.88
CA ASN A 615 -4.30 37.17 22.37
C ASN A 615 -3.16 37.88 21.63
N SER A 616 -3.47 39.10 21.22
CA SER A 616 -2.60 40.11 20.62
C SER A 616 -1.27 40.30 21.35
N THR A 617 -0.16 40.35 20.60
CA THR A 617 0.88 41.38 20.75
C THR A 617 1.77 41.45 19.50
N LEU A 618 2.06 42.68 19.08
CA LEU A 618 2.74 43.11 17.86
C LEU A 618 4.27 42.96 17.95
N HIS A 619 4.94 42.57 16.86
CA HIS A 619 5.78 43.46 16.03
C HIS A 619 6.53 42.70 14.90
N ASP A 620 6.63 43.38 13.76
CA ASP A 620 7.53 43.20 12.61
C ASP A 620 7.66 41.85 11.91
N ARG A 621 6.94 41.70 10.78
CA ARG A 621 7.40 40.95 9.59
C ARG A 621 6.80 41.50 8.29
N ASP A 622 7.17 42.72 7.91
CA ASP A 622 7.11 43.18 6.52
C ASP A 622 8.37 42.70 5.77
N ASP A 623 8.51 41.40 5.44
CA ASP A 623 9.55 40.99 4.46
C ASP A 623 9.44 39.57 3.85
N LEU A 624 8.23 39.05 3.61
CA LEU A 624 8.08 37.69 3.05
C LEU A 624 7.34 37.59 1.70
N PHE A 625 6.89 38.71 1.11
CA PHE A 625 6.18 38.70 -0.18
C PHE A 625 7.05 38.89 -1.42
N SER A 626 8.38 39.08 -1.29
CA SER A 626 9.25 39.43 -2.43
C SER A 626 10.13 38.31 -2.96
N ARG A 627 10.05 37.08 -2.46
CA ARG A 627 10.94 35.97 -2.89
C ARG A 627 10.20 34.65 -3.09
N ARG A 628 9.23 34.59 -4.00
CA ARG A 628 8.70 33.30 -4.51
C ARG A 628 7.97 33.42 -5.85
N HIS A 629 8.50 34.23 -6.79
CA HIS A 629 8.15 34.09 -8.21
C HIS A 629 9.38 34.37 -9.08
N ARG A 630 10.13 33.31 -9.40
CA ARG A 630 11.02 33.23 -10.57
C ARG A 630 11.44 31.77 -10.80
N LYS A 631 10.76 31.09 -11.73
CA LYS A 631 11.34 30.44 -12.93
C LYS A 631 10.28 29.56 -13.62
N ASP A 632 10.22 29.77 -14.94
CA ASP A 632 9.77 28.89 -16.05
C ASP A 632 8.28 28.45 -16.04
N ASP A 633 7.45 28.63 -17.09
CA ASP A 633 7.64 28.70 -18.54
C ASP A 633 6.75 29.77 -19.20
N SER A 634 7.33 30.64 -20.04
CA SER A 634 6.58 31.39 -21.06
C SER A 634 7.34 31.38 -22.38
N ILE A 635 6.97 30.44 -23.25
CA ILE A 635 7.38 30.44 -24.64
C ILE A 635 6.69 31.63 -25.32
N SER A 636 7.47 32.60 -25.76
CA SER A 636 7.03 33.70 -26.61
C SER A 636 7.81 33.70 -27.92
N ILE A 637 7.03 33.80 -28.98
CA ILE A 637 7.38 33.73 -30.40
C ILE A 637 8.23 34.96 -30.77
N VAL A 638 9.33 34.77 -31.48
CA VAL A 638 10.16 35.84 -32.07
C VAL A 638 10.03 35.78 -33.60
N PRO A 639 9.78 36.90 -34.31
CA PRO A 639 9.66 36.91 -35.76
C PRO A 639 11.01 36.99 -36.47
N GLU A 640 10.99 36.53 -37.72
CA GLU A 640 12.09 36.36 -38.67
C GLU A 640 12.91 37.63 -38.99
N ALA A 641 14.21 37.44 -39.18
CA ALA A 641 15.02 38.17 -40.15
C ALA A 641 16.16 37.28 -40.68
N THR A 642 16.23 37.09 -42.00
CA THR A 642 17.21 36.34 -42.81
C THR A 642 18.40 37.23 -43.24
N PRO A 643 19.39 36.76 -44.04
CA PRO A 643 20.31 35.64 -43.79
C PRO A 643 21.80 36.03 -44.01
N GLY A 644 22.75 35.28 -43.46
CA GLY A 644 24.19 35.54 -43.66
C GLY A 644 25.14 34.35 -43.39
N ARG A 645 25.25 33.47 -44.39
CA ARG A 645 26.39 32.63 -44.81
C ARG A 645 27.48 32.15 -43.80
N SER A 646 27.66 30.82 -43.83
CA SER A 646 28.90 30.05 -44.17
C SER A 646 29.59 29.19 -43.08
N GLY A 647 29.90 27.95 -43.48
CA GLY A 647 30.84 26.97 -42.87
C GLY A 647 30.15 25.83 -42.08
N LEU A 648 29.90 24.60 -42.57
CA LEU A 648 30.83 23.48 -42.86
C LEU A 648 31.92 23.33 -41.77
N TRP A 649 32.04 22.25 -40.98
CA TRP A 649 32.33 20.82 -41.25
C TRP A 649 31.85 19.93 -40.07
N THR A 650 31.21 18.75 -40.21
CA THR A 650 31.78 17.36 -40.23
C THR A 650 32.97 17.12 -39.27
N ALA A 651 33.17 16.06 -38.49
CA ALA A 651 32.61 14.70 -38.37
C ALA A 651 33.14 14.01 -37.07
N LEU A 652 32.56 12.85 -36.69
CA LEU A 652 33.16 11.60 -36.14
C LEU A 652 34.31 11.70 -35.10
N GLY A 653 34.36 10.95 -33.98
CA GLY A 653 33.84 9.63 -33.61
C GLY A 653 34.93 8.86 -32.83
N VAL A 654 34.52 7.87 -32.03
CA VAL A 654 35.35 6.77 -31.44
C VAL A 654 36.34 7.21 -30.33
N GLY A 655 36.55 6.53 -29.19
CA GLY A 655 36.15 5.23 -28.65
C GLY A 655 37.27 4.72 -27.71
N ALA A 656 36.91 3.74 -26.88
CA ALA A 656 37.77 2.79 -26.14
C ALA A 656 38.32 3.15 -24.74
N ALA A 657 37.80 2.36 -23.80
CA ALA A 657 38.31 1.88 -22.51
C ALA A 657 39.81 1.54 -22.43
N ILE A 658 40.35 1.44 -21.20
CA ILE A 658 40.88 0.20 -20.57
C ILE A 658 41.59 0.45 -19.22
N THR A 659 41.09 -0.26 -18.19
CA THR A 659 41.72 -0.91 -17.00
C THR A 659 42.56 -0.21 -15.92
N GLY A 660 42.22 -0.59 -14.68
CA GLY A 660 43.14 -1.04 -13.62
C GLY A 660 43.66 0.06 -12.69
N GLY A 661 43.68 -0.04 -11.36
CA GLY A 661 43.43 -1.14 -10.45
C GLY A 661 44.25 -0.90 -9.16
N LEU A 662 43.57 -1.05 -8.01
CA LEU A 662 44.06 -1.46 -6.70
C LEU A 662 44.92 -0.55 -5.78
N LEU A 663 44.57 -0.71 -4.49
CA LEU A 663 45.30 -0.51 -3.22
C LEU A 663 45.25 0.92 -2.63
N ALA A 664 44.46 1.21 -1.60
CA ALA A 664 44.31 0.66 -0.24
C ALA A 664 45.14 1.41 0.82
N ALA A 665 44.40 1.76 1.88
CA ALA A 665 44.77 1.82 3.29
C ALA A 665 45.28 3.14 3.90
N ASN A 666 44.62 3.41 5.05
CA ASN A 666 44.98 4.24 6.20
C ASN A 666 44.84 5.76 5.99
N GLY A 667 43.97 6.48 6.70
CA GLY A 667 43.47 6.29 8.06
C GLY A 667 44.15 7.31 8.96
N LYS A 668 43.42 8.36 9.35
CA LYS A 668 43.42 8.92 10.71
C LYS A 668 42.52 10.15 10.80
N GLU A 669 41.76 10.13 11.87
CA GLU A 669 41.02 11.22 12.49
C GLU A 669 41.85 12.50 12.59
N LEU A 670 41.18 13.66 12.47
CA LEU A 670 41.45 14.81 13.31
C LEU A 670 40.14 15.59 13.51
N ARG A 671 39.78 15.72 14.79
CA ARG A 671 38.70 16.54 15.32
C ARG A 671 39.10 18.02 15.35
N ASN A 672 38.04 18.83 15.30
CA ASN A 672 37.81 20.09 16.03
C ASN A 672 38.38 21.44 15.56
N CYS A 673 37.49 22.42 15.82
CA CYS A 673 37.63 23.87 15.98
C CYS A 673 37.30 24.68 14.71
N GLU A 674 36.09 25.23 14.62
CA GLU A 674 35.57 26.44 15.30
C GLU A 674 35.76 27.69 14.42
N SER A 675 34.64 28.40 14.25
CA SER A 675 34.47 29.83 13.91
C SER A 675 35.19 30.40 12.69
N ILE A 676 34.39 30.84 11.70
CA ILE A 676 33.93 32.24 11.55
C ILE A 676 32.56 32.22 10.85
#